data_AF-A0A7X5TGP9-F1
#
_entry.id   AF-A0A7X5TGP9-F1
#
_cell.length_a   1.000
_cell.length_b   1.000
_cell.length_c   1.000
_cell.angle_alpha   90.00
_cell.angle_beta   90.00
_cell.angle_gamma   90.00
#
_symmetry.space_group_name_H-M   'P 1'
#
loop_
_entity.id
_entity.type
_entity.pdbx_description
1 polymer ?
#
loop_
_entity_poly.entity_id
_entity_poly.type
_entity_poly.pdbx_seq_one_letter_code
_entity_poly.pdbx_strand_id
1 'polypeptide(L)'
;MKQAELENKLTAIVPNTAFKLDERNTLDILNWLQEYAKKIPFDQEKKQFWDSFYFIQENSPQQLADIYQNIDEANGLLPAHQAFVLAFLKLLETTNLLLNTFPAQHRDLYYRQLLGLKPRNAQADSVAISISLNTDNPESRVAQGTLFDAGQDSAGNPLQYASDTELLANQGTLTDLRWHRKDSNGWQSAILLNLADNISLPENGIQLFSPTAHDVQILSGYLITSPLFAMSEGERSITLKLASPWDGDDKHIMATISSGDHWLSLSTVKKDNQHLTLHLSANNDPISPPDNLDGMTFDVPVLKLGTIQGTALPTITEITINIIGNRNVLYASDSGIEQTDTTSFPFDQSPLLGSGFNLVSPEWYGTENATLTITPQWIGLPTENFSTWYAKYNPKPANNSVFKVQGYLVTPQRKTVINDPLSLFEGNNAPQGKSLSFNLPAMNYPLADSPSPNDWPASIRIELAEHDFLHTQYWKNPTDKNLPYTPQMSALQVQFCATAKPQQFSIYPLTPFGWSETETNLPPLADNTFYLGFTGVFPGQTLSLYWQLESFSEFSISWFYLNKDNTWQPLTKLVHDQTRNLFDRGAWRTLLPQDASNQAVQMPTRRYWLKAQMTPKLLDVTEQNNSLNYPIIKGLLYNATTATLINTETIEPDHFINGLAAGSIKQLVNTSVAVSDITQPWASWDGRPPETEQSFLTRVSAHLSHRNRVLSWGSIVTLLKDHFISLFDVKYPSTNELTQIPASEQQQLIVIPDSRYKDNDDALRPMLKPARLQEMAEWLGQLSSPWTTIVISNPTYINVLISYQLVFVSGVNPSYGHYQLQQELSRKYMPWGENTSIGVTTGNHIDYYQLLATIQQSPLIERVTDLKMTIPNRYRGIVGESIEAADNEVLILVWPDNTASSQGVDNE
;
A
#
# COMPACT_ATOMS: atom_id res chain seq x y z
N MET A 1 33.43 34.47 50.22
CA MET A 1 34.00 34.67 48.85
C MET A 1 35.09 33.67 48.47
N LYS A 2 36.20 33.48 49.22
CA LYS A 2 37.33 32.63 48.76
C LYS A 2 37.07 31.11 48.71
N GLN A 3 36.14 30.58 49.52
CA GLN A 3 35.86 29.13 49.55
C GLN A 3 34.94 28.68 48.42
N ALA A 4 33.88 29.43 48.13
CA ALA A 4 33.04 29.17 46.95
C ALA A 4 33.86 29.24 45.65
N GLU A 5 34.87 30.12 45.59
CA GLU A 5 35.81 30.15 44.46
C GLU A 5 36.70 28.90 44.39
N LEU A 6 37.18 28.38 45.54
CA LEU A 6 37.94 27.13 45.58
C LEU A 6 37.07 25.92 45.22
N GLU A 7 35.85 25.85 45.74
CA GLU A 7 34.88 24.81 45.40
C GLU A 7 34.58 24.83 43.91
N ASN A 8 34.29 26.00 43.32
CA ASN A 8 34.07 26.15 41.88
C ASN A 8 35.29 25.74 41.04
N LYS A 9 36.51 26.07 41.50
CA LYS A 9 37.75 25.65 40.83
C LYS A 9 37.98 24.15 40.93
N LEU A 10 37.67 23.54 42.07
CA LEU A 10 37.83 22.10 42.29
C LEU A 10 36.78 21.29 41.54
N THR A 11 35.52 21.72 41.52
CA THR A 11 34.45 21.05 40.77
C THR A 11 34.64 21.15 39.26
N ALA A 12 35.36 22.16 38.77
CA ALA A 12 35.78 22.26 37.37
C ALA A 12 36.89 21.27 36.98
N ILE A 13 37.66 20.76 37.94
CA ILE A 13 38.83 19.88 37.70
C ILE A 13 38.53 18.42 38.07
N VAL A 14 37.79 18.20 39.16
CA VAL A 14 37.47 16.89 39.69
C VAL A 14 35.95 16.73 39.77
N PRO A 15 35.39 15.61 39.26
CA PRO A 15 33.97 15.34 39.39
C PRO A 15 33.55 15.31 40.86
N ASN A 16 32.54 16.09 41.22
CA ASN A 16 31.97 16.05 42.57
C ASN A 16 31.21 14.74 42.76
N THR A 17 31.66 13.88 43.68
CA THR A 17 31.01 12.61 43.97
C THR A 17 30.18 12.68 45.24
N ALA A 18 29.08 11.93 45.28
CA ALA A 18 28.23 11.84 46.47
C ALA A 18 28.98 11.30 47.70
N PHE A 19 29.89 10.34 47.50
CA PHE A 19 30.75 9.81 48.57
C PHE A 19 31.86 10.79 48.94
N LYS A 20 32.03 11.04 50.24
CA LYS A 20 33.10 11.85 50.82
C LYS A 20 33.92 11.00 51.80
N LEU A 21 35.23 11.22 51.88
CA LEU A 21 36.09 10.51 52.87
C LEU A 21 35.88 11.03 54.29
N ASP A 22 35.58 12.32 54.42
CA ASP A 22 35.32 12.97 55.69
C ASP A 22 34.01 13.74 55.61
N GLU A 23 32.96 13.13 56.17
CA GLU A 23 31.60 13.68 56.25
C GLU A 23 31.35 14.46 57.54
N ARG A 24 32.33 14.54 58.45
CA ARG A 24 32.18 15.24 59.72
C ARG A 24 31.88 16.71 59.47
N ASN A 25 30.72 17.15 59.93
CA ASN A 25 30.35 18.55 59.89
C ASN A 25 30.94 19.29 61.11
N THR A 26 30.77 20.60 61.15
CA THR A 26 31.25 21.44 62.26
C THR A 26 30.75 20.97 63.63
N LEU A 27 29.49 20.54 63.72
CA LEU A 27 28.91 20.02 64.96
C LEU A 27 29.59 18.72 65.41
N ASP A 28 29.85 17.80 64.49
CA ASP A 28 30.55 16.54 64.80
C ASP A 28 31.95 16.80 65.38
N ILE A 29 32.67 17.76 64.78
CA ILE A 29 34.02 18.14 65.25
C ILE A 29 33.95 18.82 66.62
N LEU A 30 32.96 19.69 66.86
CA LEU A 30 32.75 20.35 68.15
C LEU A 30 32.32 19.37 69.25
N ASN A 31 31.46 18.41 68.94
CA ASN A 31 31.09 17.32 69.85
C ASN A 31 32.30 16.45 70.19
N TRP A 32 33.11 16.10 69.19
CA TRP A 32 34.36 15.38 69.41
C TRP A 32 35.34 16.18 70.28
N LEU A 33 35.47 17.49 70.03
CA LEU A 33 36.31 18.38 70.83
C LEU A 33 35.84 18.44 72.28
N GLN A 34 34.52 18.47 72.52
CA GLN A 34 33.95 18.43 73.86
C GLN A 34 34.32 17.13 74.59
N GLU A 35 34.12 15.98 73.95
CA GLU A 35 34.47 14.67 74.52
C GLU A 35 35.98 14.50 74.74
N TYR A 36 36.81 15.08 73.87
CA TYR A 36 38.25 15.10 74.03
C TYR A 36 38.67 15.99 75.21
N ALA A 37 38.12 17.19 75.29
CA ALA A 37 38.45 18.18 76.32
C ALA A 37 37.98 17.75 77.72
N LYS A 38 36.89 16.97 77.83
CA LYS A 38 36.42 16.32 79.08
C LYS A 38 37.45 15.38 79.71
N LYS A 39 38.46 14.93 78.97
CA LYS A 39 39.52 14.03 79.47
C LYS A 39 40.72 14.78 80.02
N ILE A 40 40.84 16.07 79.72
CA ILE A 40 41.99 16.89 80.09
C ILE A 40 41.61 17.69 81.34
N PRO A 41 42.26 17.45 82.49
CA PRO A 41 41.98 18.24 83.69
C PRO A 41 42.43 19.68 83.48
N PHE A 42 41.58 20.62 83.85
CA PHE A 42 41.85 22.06 83.79
C PHE A 42 42.62 22.52 85.03
N ASP A 43 42.33 21.91 86.18
CA ASP A 43 42.97 22.17 87.47
C ASP A 43 43.73 20.94 88.01
N GLN A 44 44.63 21.16 88.98
CA GLN A 44 45.39 20.08 89.61
C GLN A 44 44.51 19.14 90.45
N GLU A 45 43.36 19.64 90.93
CA GLU A 45 42.39 18.89 91.74
C GLU A 45 41.46 18.01 90.90
N LYS A 46 41.50 18.11 89.55
CA LYS A 46 40.65 17.41 88.59
C LYS A 46 39.14 17.61 88.84
N LYS A 47 38.75 18.80 89.32
CA LYS A 47 37.34 19.17 89.54
C LYS A 47 36.73 19.84 88.31
N GLN A 48 37.56 20.43 87.46
CA GLN A 48 37.15 21.01 86.19
C GLN A 48 37.99 20.43 85.05
N PHE A 49 37.39 20.31 83.88
CA PHE A 49 38.03 19.81 82.66
C PHE A 49 38.00 20.88 81.57
N TRP A 50 38.84 20.73 80.55
CA TRP A 50 38.98 21.74 79.50
C TRP A 50 37.70 21.93 78.66
N ASP A 51 36.74 21.00 78.69
CA ASP A 51 35.44 21.20 78.04
C ASP A 51 34.66 22.36 78.69
N SER A 52 34.78 22.51 80.01
CA SER A 52 34.20 23.62 80.76
C SER A 52 34.84 24.96 80.40
N PHE A 53 36.01 24.97 79.75
CA PHE A 53 36.64 26.17 79.19
C PHE A 53 36.17 26.45 77.76
N TYR A 54 36.14 25.45 76.88
CA TYR A 54 35.75 25.65 75.47
C TYR A 54 34.24 25.88 75.29
N PHE A 55 33.39 25.38 76.19
CA PHE A 55 31.93 25.45 76.11
C PHE A 55 31.33 26.21 77.30
N ILE A 56 31.82 27.44 77.55
CA ILE A 56 31.31 28.36 78.57
C ILE A 56 30.05 29.13 78.12
N GLN A 57 29.39 29.80 79.08
CA GLN A 57 28.26 30.72 78.82
C GLN A 57 27.08 30.06 78.11
N GLU A 58 26.82 28.79 78.46
CA GLU A 58 25.79 27.94 77.85
C GLU A 58 26.04 27.57 76.38
N ASN A 59 27.09 28.10 75.72
CA ASN A 59 27.45 27.79 74.32
C ASN A 59 27.82 26.31 74.14
N SER A 60 26.81 25.50 73.90
CA SER A 60 26.94 24.09 73.55
C SER A 60 27.59 23.92 72.16
N PRO A 61 28.13 22.72 71.84
CA PRO A 61 28.56 22.40 70.48
C PRO A 61 27.53 22.75 69.40
N GLN A 62 26.23 22.53 69.68
CA GLN A 62 25.13 22.88 68.78
C GLN A 62 25.08 24.38 68.51
N GLN A 63 25.04 25.20 69.56
CA GLN A 63 24.95 26.65 69.41
C GLN A 63 26.18 27.24 68.72
N LEU A 64 27.38 26.71 68.99
CA LEU A 64 28.60 27.12 68.29
C LEU A 64 28.57 26.70 66.81
N ALA A 65 28.00 25.54 66.48
CA ALA A 65 27.79 25.13 65.10
C ALA A 65 26.76 26.02 64.38
N ASP A 66 25.67 26.40 65.06
CA ASP A 66 24.64 27.30 64.52
C ASP A 66 25.22 28.69 64.24
N ILE A 67 26.05 29.23 65.16
CA ILE A 67 26.79 30.48 64.96
C ILE A 67 27.77 30.37 63.78
N TYR A 68 28.42 29.22 63.63
CA TYR A 68 29.35 28.98 62.53
C TYR A 68 28.66 28.88 61.16
N GLN A 69 27.43 28.38 61.11
CA GLN A 69 26.63 28.35 59.89
C GLN A 69 26.03 29.72 59.55
N ASN A 70 25.67 30.50 60.58
CA ASN A 70 25.02 31.81 60.46
C ASN A 70 25.94 32.95 60.94
N ILE A 71 27.16 33.01 60.40
CA ILE A 71 28.19 33.99 60.83
C ILE A 71 27.71 35.45 60.68
N ASP A 72 26.87 35.73 59.68
CA ASP A 72 26.35 37.08 59.41
C ASP A 72 25.36 37.56 60.49
N GLU A 73 24.82 36.65 61.31
CA GLU A 73 23.89 36.95 62.41
C GLU A 73 24.60 36.97 63.79
N ALA A 74 25.91 36.72 63.83
CA ALA A 74 26.67 36.67 65.07
C ALA A 74 26.76 38.05 65.74
N ASN A 75 26.38 38.14 67.02
CA ASN A 75 26.30 39.38 67.79
C ASN A 75 27.65 40.05 68.13
N GLY A 76 28.77 39.51 67.65
CA GLY A 76 30.12 40.02 67.91
C GLY A 76 30.64 39.85 69.34
N LEU A 77 29.90 39.16 70.22
CA LEU A 77 30.21 39.02 71.65
C LEU A 77 30.73 37.62 72.04
N LEU A 78 31.14 36.80 71.06
CA LEU A 78 31.63 35.44 71.31
C LEU A 78 32.98 35.47 72.07
N PRO A 79 33.17 34.66 73.13
CA PRO A 79 34.45 34.52 73.81
C PRO A 79 35.61 34.24 72.84
N ALA A 80 36.75 34.90 73.05
CA ALA A 80 37.87 34.87 72.11
C ALA A 80 38.39 33.46 71.80
N HIS A 81 38.38 32.54 72.77
CA HIS A 81 38.79 31.16 72.55
C HIS A 81 37.77 30.35 71.73
N GLN A 82 36.46 30.63 71.84
CA GLN A 82 35.42 30.03 71.00
C GLN A 82 35.51 30.56 69.57
N ALA A 83 35.69 31.88 69.40
CA ALA A 83 35.98 32.48 68.10
C ALA A 83 37.26 31.92 67.47
N PHE A 84 38.31 31.68 68.28
CA PHE A 84 39.54 31.04 67.81
C PHE A 84 39.31 29.61 67.31
N VAL A 85 38.52 28.80 68.04
CA VAL A 85 38.14 27.45 67.59
C VAL A 85 37.36 27.52 66.28
N LEU A 86 36.35 28.38 66.16
CA LEU A 86 35.58 28.53 64.92
C LEU A 86 36.46 28.99 63.74
N ALA A 87 37.38 29.93 63.98
CA ALA A 87 38.35 30.35 62.97
C ALA A 87 39.29 29.20 62.54
N PHE A 88 39.70 28.35 63.48
CA PHE A 88 40.51 27.17 63.19
C PHE A 88 39.72 26.14 62.35
N LEU A 89 38.46 25.90 62.68
CA LEU A 89 37.58 25.03 61.88
C LEU A 89 37.41 25.57 60.46
N LYS A 90 37.33 26.89 60.30
CA LYS A 90 37.28 27.53 58.97
C LYS A 90 38.50 27.27 58.11
N LEU A 91 39.68 27.22 58.72
CA LEU A 91 40.91 26.86 58.02
C LEU A 91 40.93 25.38 57.63
N LEU A 92 40.44 24.49 58.51
CA LEU A 92 40.38 23.05 58.25
C LEU A 92 39.45 22.66 57.10
N GLU A 93 38.41 23.45 56.81
CA GLU A 93 37.52 23.19 55.66
C GLU A 93 38.29 23.09 54.34
N THR A 94 39.36 23.88 54.16
CA THR A 94 40.18 23.81 52.94
C THR A 94 40.83 22.42 52.78
N THR A 95 41.38 21.89 53.87
CA THR A 95 41.99 20.54 53.86
C THR A 95 40.96 19.44 53.72
N ASN A 96 39.78 19.59 54.34
CA ASN A 96 38.68 18.64 54.22
C ASN A 96 38.14 18.60 52.78
N LEU A 97 37.97 19.76 52.15
CA LEU A 97 37.52 19.88 50.77
C LEU A 97 38.51 19.19 49.81
N LEU A 98 39.82 19.44 49.96
CA LEU A 98 40.84 18.77 49.16
C LEU A 98 40.86 17.26 49.40
N LEU A 99 40.79 16.81 50.66
CA LEU A 99 40.74 15.39 51.00
C LEU A 99 39.54 14.69 50.36
N ASN A 100 38.38 15.35 50.33
CA ASN A 100 37.16 14.83 49.75
C ASN A 100 37.18 14.76 48.21
N THR A 101 38.17 15.38 47.53
CA THR A 101 38.40 15.15 46.09
C THR A 101 39.14 13.85 45.79
N PHE A 102 39.82 13.26 46.76
CA PHE A 102 40.71 12.10 46.57
C PHE A 102 40.00 10.84 46.05
N PRO A 103 38.79 10.44 46.52
CA PRO A 103 38.10 9.25 46.00
C PRO A 103 37.80 9.31 44.51
N ALA A 104 37.36 10.47 44.04
CA ALA A 104 37.06 10.69 42.62
C ALA A 104 38.33 10.56 41.77
N GLN A 105 39.43 11.19 42.20
CA GLN A 105 40.74 11.07 41.54
C GLN A 105 41.28 9.65 41.57
N HIS A 106 41.16 8.93 42.69
CA HIS A 106 41.60 7.56 42.81
C HIS A 106 40.83 6.63 41.87
N ARG A 107 39.51 6.82 41.75
CA ARG A 107 38.69 6.07 40.78
C ARG A 107 39.10 6.36 39.35
N ASP A 108 39.37 7.63 39.03
CA ASP A 108 39.83 8.03 37.70
C ASP A 108 41.20 7.42 37.36
N LEU A 109 42.15 7.46 38.30
CA LEU A 109 43.44 6.79 38.20
C LEU A 109 43.27 5.30 37.86
N TYR A 110 42.40 4.61 38.61
CA TYR A 110 42.15 3.19 38.42
C TYR A 110 41.53 2.89 37.04
N TYR A 111 40.47 3.61 36.64
CA TYR A 111 39.79 3.34 35.38
C TYR A 111 40.61 3.77 34.15
N ARG A 112 41.24 4.94 34.18
CA ARG A 112 41.93 5.48 33.00
C ARG A 112 43.38 5.08 32.91
N GLN A 113 44.13 5.14 34.01
CA GLN A 113 45.58 4.89 33.97
C GLN A 113 45.93 3.41 34.14
N LEU A 114 45.24 2.70 35.04
CA LEU A 114 45.52 1.27 35.26
C LEU A 114 44.76 0.37 34.27
N LEU A 115 43.46 0.58 34.10
CA LEU A 115 42.64 -0.24 33.20
C LEU A 115 42.62 0.26 31.75
N GLY A 116 43.07 1.49 31.48
CA GLY A 116 43.13 2.05 30.12
C GLY A 116 41.77 2.36 29.50
N LEU A 117 40.70 2.44 30.30
CA LEU A 117 39.34 2.66 29.82
C LEU A 117 39.12 4.13 29.49
N LYS A 118 38.33 4.38 28.44
CA LYS A 118 38.01 5.72 27.95
C LYS A 118 36.50 5.89 27.77
N PRO A 119 35.99 7.13 27.90
CA PRO A 119 34.65 7.47 27.46
C PRO A 119 34.45 7.12 25.98
N ARG A 120 33.23 6.74 25.60
CA ARG A 120 32.87 6.53 24.20
C ARG A 120 32.79 7.89 23.48
N ASN A 121 33.35 7.94 22.28
CA ASN A 121 33.16 9.07 21.38
C ASN A 121 31.71 9.15 20.88
N ALA A 122 31.34 10.29 20.32
CA ALA A 122 30.07 10.44 19.63
C ALA A 122 29.97 9.45 18.46
N GLN A 123 28.77 8.89 18.28
CA GLN A 123 28.44 8.04 17.14
C GLN A 123 27.70 8.87 16.09
N ALA A 124 28.19 8.82 14.85
CA ALA A 124 27.56 9.48 13.72
C ALA A 124 26.15 8.94 13.49
N ASP A 125 25.23 9.85 13.19
CA ASP A 125 23.92 9.52 12.66
C ASP A 125 23.98 9.32 11.14
N SER A 126 22.96 8.64 10.63
CA SER A 126 22.80 8.33 9.21
C SER A 126 21.49 8.87 8.66
N VAL A 127 21.49 9.17 7.36
CA VAL A 127 20.34 9.65 6.61
C VAL A 127 20.20 8.89 5.29
N ALA A 128 18.99 8.83 4.76
CA ALA A 128 18.71 8.34 3.41
C ALA A 128 18.52 9.55 2.50
N ILE A 129 19.24 9.57 1.39
CA ILE A 129 19.23 10.65 0.42
C ILE A 129 18.92 10.11 -0.97
N SER A 130 18.11 10.85 -1.73
CA SER A 130 17.84 10.62 -3.15
C SER A 130 18.49 11.71 -3.98
N ILE A 131 19.06 11.31 -5.12
CA ILE A 131 19.82 12.18 -6.01
C ILE A 131 19.17 12.17 -7.40
N SER A 132 18.72 13.34 -7.84
CA SER A 132 18.19 13.54 -9.19
C SER A 132 19.27 14.14 -10.10
N LEU A 133 19.31 13.69 -11.36
CA LEU A 133 20.26 14.20 -12.36
C LEU A 133 19.59 15.22 -13.28
N ASN A 134 20.41 16.10 -13.88
CA ASN A 134 20.00 16.99 -14.96
C ASN A 134 19.79 16.21 -16.27
N THR A 135 18.95 16.74 -17.16
CA THR A 135 18.58 16.12 -18.45
C THR A 135 19.76 15.93 -19.42
N ASP A 136 20.87 16.65 -19.22
CA ASP A 136 22.04 16.58 -20.09
C ASP A 136 23.01 15.43 -19.73
N ASN A 137 22.85 14.82 -18.55
CA ASN A 137 23.72 13.75 -18.06
C ASN A 137 22.92 12.46 -17.84
N PRO A 138 22.99 11.47 -18.75
CA PRO A 138 22.20 10.23 -18.66
C PRO A 138 22.59 9.36 -17.44
N GLU A 139 23.82 9.51 -16.98
CA GLU A 139 24.36 8.80 -15.82
C GLU A 139 25.49 9.61 -15.18
N SER A 140 25.60 9.55 -13.85
CA SER A 140 26.67 10.20 -13.09
C SER A 140 27.06 9.37 -11.88
N ARG A 141 28.37 9.23 -11.66
CA ARG A 141 28.92 8.51 -10.51
C ARG A 141 28.97 9.42 -9.28
N VAL A 142 28.31 9.01 -8.22
CA VAL A 142 28.44 9.56 -6.87
C VAL A 142 29.35 8.61 -6.10
N ALA A 143 30.63 8.98 -6.01
CA ALA A 143 31.64 8.17 -5.33
C ALA A 143 31.30 8.02 -3.84
N GLN A 144 31.73 6.92 -3.23
CA GLN A 144 31.73 6.80 -1.78
C GLN A 144 32.52 7.95 -1.15
N GLY A 145 32.00 8.54 -0.06
CA GLY A 145 32.62 9.69 0.59
C GLY A 145 32.24 11.05 -0.02
N THR A 146 31.29 11.10 -0.96
CA THR A 146 30.78 12.36 -1.50
C THR A 146 30.07 13.13 -0.39
N LEU A 147 30.39 14.42 -0.23
CA LEU A 147 29.91 15.25 0.88
C LEU A 147 28.63 16.01 0.53
N PHE A 148 27.65 15.92 1.42
CA PHE A 148 26.35 16.60 1.38
C PHE A 148 26.27 17.62 2.51
N ASP A 149 25.75 18.81 2.18
CA ASP A 149 25.60 19.93 3.12
C ASP A 149 24.25 19.84 3.83
N ALA A 150 24.29 19.84 5.16
CA ALA A 150 23.13 19.78 6.04
C ALA A 150 22.96 21.03 6.92
N GLY A 151 23.65 22.12 6.60
CA GLY A 151 23.61 23.35 7.39
C GLY A 151 24.62 23.37 8.54
N GLN A 152 24.23 23.93 9.69
CA GLN A 152 25.12 24.12 10.84
C GLN A 152 24.41 23.75 12.15
N ASP A 153 25.20 23.38 13.17
CA ASP A 153 24.70 23.19 14.54
C ASP A 153 24.48 24.52 15.29
N SER A 154 24.05 24.45 16.55
CA SER A 154 23.81 25.62 17.41
C SER A 154 25.07 26.43 17.73
N ALA A 155 26.27 25.84 17.59
CA ALA A 155 27.56 26.49 17.77
C ALA A 155 28.14 27.04 16.45
N GLY A 156 27.47 26.81 15.32
CA GLY A 156 27.89 27.26 13.99
C GLY A 156 28.84 26.29 13.26
N ASN A 157 29.02 25.07 13.75
CA ASN A 157 29.83 24.06 13.08
C ASN A 157 29.05 23.46 11.89
N PRO A 158 29.69 23.27 10.71
CA PRO A 158 29.02 22.72 9.54
C PRO A 158 28.69 21.23 9.71
N LEU A 159 27.44 20.87 9.44
CA LEU A 159 26.96 19.49 9.40
C LEU A 159 27.16 18.92 8.00
N GLN A 160 28.03 17.91 7.88
CA GLN A 160 28.40 17.30 6.60
C GLN A 160 28.23 15.79 6.66
N TYR A 161 27.49 15.24 5.70
CA TYR A 161 27.25 13.81 5.56
C TYR A 161 28.00 13.28 4.36
N ALA A 162 28.62 12.11 4.49
CA ALA A 162 29.33 11.45 3.42
C ALA A 162 28.56 10.22 2.94
N SER A 163 28.45 10.01 1.63
CA SER A 163 27.82 8.78 1.08
C SER A 163 28.55 7.52 1.54
N ASP A 164 27.80 6.56 2.07
CA ASP A 164 28.35 5.32 2.63
C ASP A 164 28.79 4.35 1.54
N THR A 165 28.10 4.40 0.41
CA THR A 165 28.33 3.53 -0.74
C THR A 165 28.38 4.35 -2.01
N GLU A 166 29.08 3.81 -3.00
CA GLU A 166 29.03 4.33 -4.35
C GLU A 166 27.64 4.14 -4.96
N LEU A 167 27.16 5.18 -5.63
CA LEU A 167 25.90 5.17 -6.38
C LEU A 167 26.17 5.65 -7.80
N LEU A 168 25.75 4.85 -8.78
CA LEU A 168 25.70 5.27 -10.17
C LEU A 168 24.28 5.78 -10.46
N ALA A 169 24.07 7.08 -10.23
CA ALA A 169 22.77 7.71 -10.43
C ALA A 169 22.49 7.86 -11.93
N ASN A 170 21.24 7.74 -12.33
CA ASN A 170 20.78 7.93 -13.71
C ASN A 170 19.57 8.87 -13.77
N GLN A 171 19.02 9.14 -14.95
CA GLN A 171 17.86 10.03 -15.11
C GLN A 171 16.51 9.36 -14.81
N GLY A 172 16.55 8.11 -14.34
CA GLY A 172 15.37 7.33 -14.09
C GLY A 172 14.50 7.90 -12.97
N THR A 173 13.22 7.57 -13.02
CA THR A 173 12.26 7.85 -11.96
C THR A 173 11.35 6.64 -11.76
N LEU A 174 10.98 6.37 -10.51
CA LEU A 174 9.90 5.45 -10.20
C LEU A 174 8.58 6.17 -10.47
N THR A 175 7.85 5.73 -11.49
CA THR A 175 6.59 6.36 -11.89
C THR A 175 5.37 5.60 -11.40
N ASP A 176 5.51 4.30 -11.12
CA ASP A 176 4.39 3.43 -10.76
C ASP A 176 4.70 2.47 -9.64
N LEU A 177 3.68 2.28 -8.81
CA LEU A 177 3.53 1.16 -7.91
C LEU A 177 2.12 0.62 -8.10
N ARG A 178 2.02 -0.66 -8.49
CA ARG A 178 0.75 -1.36 -8.67
C ARG A 178 0.80 -2.69 -7.95
N TRP A 179 -0.33 -3.25 -7.58
CA TRP A 179 -0.35 -4.63 -7.10
C TRP A 179 -1.60 -5.37 -7.53
N HIS A 180 -1.53 -6.70 -7.45
CA HIS A 180 -2.71 -7.52 -7.41
C HIS A 180 -2.73 -8.37 -6.14
N ARG A 181 -3.94 -8.56 -5.60
CA ARG A 181 -4.20 -9.30 -4.37
C ARG A 181 -5.41 -10.21 -4.54
N LYS A 182 -5.43 -11.31 -3.81
CA LYS A 182 -6.60 -12.20 -3.73
C LYS A 182 -7.48 -11.81 -2.53
N ASP A 183 -8.76 -11.66 -2.79
CA ASP A 183 -9.81 -11.42 -1.78
C ASP A 183 -10.83 -12.57 -1.80
N SER A 184 -11.84 -12.54 -0.91
CA SER A 184 -12.94 -13.51 -0.87
C SER A 184 -13.72 -13.58 -2.19
N ASN A 185 -13.77 -12.46 -2.91
CA ASN A 185 -14.55 -12.27 -4.13
C ASN A 185 -13.72 -12.45 -5.42
N GLY A 186 -12.46 -12.89 -5.32
CA GLY A 186 -11.57 -13.08 -6.48
C GLY A 186 -10.33 -12.20 -6.45
N TRP A 187 -9.67 -12.05 -7.59
CA TRP A 187 -8.47 -11.24 -7.74
C TRP A 187 -8.80 -9.77 -7.98
N GLN A 188 -8.12 -8.89 -7.27
CA GLN A 188 -8.25 -7.44 -7.41
C GLN A 188 -6.90 -6.81 -7.75
N SER A 189 -6.94 -5.71 -8.47
CA SER A 189 -5.80 -4.89 -8.87
C SER A 189 -5.94 -3.48 -8.31
N ALA A 190 -4.82 -2.85 -7.96
CA ALA A 190 -4.79 -1.48 -7.49
C ALA A 190 -3.59 -0.73 -8.09
N ILE A 191 -3.77 0.59 -8.25
CA ILE A 191 -2.73 1.54 -8.65
C ILE A 191 -2.49 2.50 -7.48
N LEU A 192 -1.27 2.51 -6.94
CA LEU A 192 -0.93 3.18 -5.69
C LEU A 192 -0.03 4.40 -5.92
N LEU A 193 0.72 4.35 -7.01
CA LEU A 193 1.52 5.45 -7.52
C LEU A 193 1.36 5.41 -9.05
N ASN A 194 1.04 6.55 -9.65
CA ASN A 194 1.10 6.77 -11.09
C ASN A 194 1.28 8.26 -11.32
N LEU A 195 2.50 8.68 -11.65
CA LEU A 195 2.82 10.09 -11.86
C LEU A 195 2.09 10.71 -13.07
N ALA A 196 1.69 9.91 -14.07
CA ALA A 196 0.97 10.43 -15.24
C ALA A 196 -0.47 10.83 -14.90
N ASP A 197 -1.08 10.10 -13.95
CA ASP A 197 -2.46 10.32 -13.50
C ASP A 197 -2.52 11.12 -12.18
N ASN A 198 -1.39 11.70 -11.74
CA ASN A 198 -1.23 12.41 -10.46
C ASN A 198 -1.64 11.59 -9.21
N ILE A 199 -1.44 10.28 -9.25
CA ILE A 199 -1.68 9.39 -8.10
C ILE A 199 -0.37 9.28 -7.31
N SER A 200 -0.38 9.73 -6.05
CA SER A 200 0.75 9.64 -5.12
C SER A 200 0.52 8.63 -4.00
N LEU A 201 1.61 8.13 -3.41
CA LEU A 201 1.54 7.30 -2.20
C LEU A 201 0.87 8.07 -1.04
N PRO A 202 0.06 7.40 -0.19
CA PRO A 202 -0.53 8.03 0.99
C PRO A 202 0.53 8.53 1.98
N GLU A 203 0.30 9.69 2.61
CA GLU A 203 1.26 10.31 3.56
C GLU A 203 1.59 9.42 4.76
N ASN A 204 0.61 8.65 5.25
CA ASN A 204 0.79 7.74 6.40
C ASN A 204 1.41 6.39 6.01
N GLY A 205 1.77 6.21 4.73
CA GLY A 205 2.17 4.95 4.14
C GLY A 205 0.98 4.05 3.80
N ILE A 206 1.27 2.89 3.21
CA ILE A 206 0.26 1.90 2.81
C ILE A 206 0.74 0.48 3.09
N GLN A 207 -0.12 -0.32 3.71
CA GLN A 207 0.12 -1.75 3.86
C GLN A 207 0.04 -2.44 2.50
N LEU A 208 1.07 -3.19 2.14
CA LEU A 208 1.08 -3.97 0.90
C LEU A 208 -0.13 -4.90 0.85
N PHE A 209 -0.84 -4.86 -0.28
CA PHE A 209 -2.04 -5.69 -0.52
C PHE A 209 -3.21 -5.44 0.44
N SER A 210 -3.25 -4.31 1.14
CA SER A 210 -4.48 -3.89 1.81
C SER A 210 -5.54 -3.46 0.79
N PRO A 211 -6.83 -3.54 1.15
CA PRO A 211 -7.90 -3.00 0.33
C PRO A 211 -7.71 -1.49 0.08
N THR A 212 -7.96 -1.07 -1.16
CA THR A 212 -7.92 0.35 -1.52
C THR A 212 -9.26 0.83 -2.07
N ALA A 213 -9.50 2.14 -2.03
CA ALA A 213 -10.72 2.74 -2.58
C ALA A 213 -10.87 2.55 -4.11
N HIS A 214 -9.77 2.24 -4.80
CA HIS A 214 -9.69 2.09 -6.25
C HIS A 214 -9.38 0.64 -6.67
N ASP A 215 -9.71 -0.34 -5.81
CA ASP A 215 -9.54 -1.74 -6.16
C ASP A 215 -10.48 -2.12 -7.32
N VAL A 216 -9.91 -2.62 -8.41
CA VAL A 216 -10.64 -3.09 -9.60
C VAL A 216 -10.52 -4.60 -9.70
N GLN A 217 -11.64 -5.30 -9.89
CA GLN A 217 -11.64 -6.75 -10.11
C GLN A 217 -10.88 -7.10 -11.40
N ILE A 218 -9.99 -8.09 -11.31
CA ILE A 218 -9.21 -8.56 -12.44
C ILE A 218 -10.07 -9.49 -13.29
N LEU A 219 -10.32 -9.11 -14.53
CA LEU A 219 -10.92 -9.98 -15.52
C LEU A 219 -9.96 -11.13 -15.87
N SER A 220 -10.41 -12.37 -15.65
CA SER A 220 -9.74 -13.55 -16.19
C SER A 220 -10.38 -13.91 -17.54
N GLY A 221 -9.69 -13.67 -18.64
CA GLY A 221 -10.23 -13.93 -19.97
C GLY A 221 -9.30 -13.52 -21.10
N TYR A 222 -9.87 -12.97 -22.17
CA TYR A 222 -9.21 -12.75 -23.46
C TYR A 222 -9.57 -11.39 -24.06
N LEU A 223 -8.62 -10.81 -24.81
CA LEU A 223 -8.91 -9.91 -25.91
C LEU A 223 -9.02 -10.73 -27.19
N ILE A 224 -10.02 -10.46 -28.00
CA ILE A 224 -10.29 -11.17 -29.24
C ILE A 224 -10.39 -10.13 -30.34
N THR A 225 -9.61 -10.31 -31.40
CA THR A 225 -9.60 -9.38 -32.54
C THR A 225 -10.13 -10.08 -33.77
N SER A 226 -11.13 -9.50 -34.43
CA SER A 226 -11.68 -10.05 -35.67
C SER A 226 -12.26 -8.94 -36.55
N PRO A 227 -11.98 -8.94 -37.87
CA PRO A 227 -12.65 -8.05 -38.82
C PRO A 227 -14.18 -8.20 -38.81
N LEU A 228 -14.71 -9.39 -38.46
CA LEU A 228 -16.16 -9.62 -38.38
C LEU A 228 -16.85 -8.74 -37.34
N PHE A 229 -16.11 -8.21 -36.37
CA PHE A 229 -16.70 -7.34 -35.36
C PHE A 229 -17.05 -5.94 -35.88
N ALA A 230 -16.60 -5.54 -37.08
CA ALA A 230 -16.86 -4.21 -37.66
C ALA A 230 -18.33 -4.04 -38.10
N MET A 231 -19.24 -4.02 -37.13
CA MET A 231 -20.69 -3.93 -37.32
C MET A 231 -21.16 -2.52 -36.94
N SER A 232 -21.58 -1.75 -37.94
CA SER A 232 -21.80 -0.31 -37.79
C SER A 232 -23.15 0.01 -37.16
N GLU A 233 -24.20 -0.70 -37.55
CA GLU A 233 -25.57 -0.42 -37.11
C GLU A 233 -26.40 -1.70 -36.92
N GLY A 234 -27.63 -1.55 -36.41
CA GLY A 234 -28.59 -2.63 -36.20
C GLY A 234 -28.42 -3.36 -34.86
N GLU A 235 -29.35 -4.27 -34.58
CA GLU A 235 -29.22 -5.17 -33.44
C GLU A 235 -28.12 -6.18 -33.74
N ARG A 236 -27.07 -6.17 -32.92
CA ARG A 236 -25.85 -6.92 -33.14
C ARG A 236 -25.72 -7.98 -32.06
N SER A 237 -25.44 -9.20 -32.47
CA SER A 237 -25.17 -10.29 -31.54
C SER A 237 -23.95 -11.08 -31.97
N ILE A 238 -23.09 -11.43 -31.00
CA ILE A 238 -21.88 -12.23 -31.20
C ILE A 238 -22.04 -13.52 -30.40
N THR A 239 -22.07 -14.66 -31.08
CA THR A 239 -22.08 -15.98 -30.45
C THR A 239 -20.68 -16.57 -30.47
N LEU A 240 -20.17 -16.95 -29.30
CA LEU A 240 -18.85 -17.54 -29.10
C LEU A 240 -18.99 -19.02 -28.73
N LYS A 241 -18.22 -19.88 -29.39
CA LYS A 241 -18.14 -21.31 -29.07
C LYS A 241 -16.88 -21.63 -28.29
N LEU A 242 -17.05 -22.18 -27.10
CA LEU A 242 -15.97 -22.57 -26.19
C LEU A 242 -15.39 -23.95 -26.57
N ALA A 243 -14.09 -24.14 -26.39
CA ALA A 243 -13.40 -25.40 -26.67
C ALA A 243 -13.85 -26.57 -25.77
N SER A 244 -14.33 -26.25 -24.56
CA SER A 244 -14.86 -27.21 -23.59
C SER A 244 -16.08 -26.62 -22.88
N PRO A 245 -16.96 -27.47 -22.31
CA PRO A 245 -18.05 -26.99 -21.46
C PRO A 245 -17.52 -26.11 -20.31
N TRP A 246 -18.20 -25.01 -20.04
CA TRP A 246 -17.93 -24.07 -18.94
C TRP A 246 -19.16 -24.00 -18.03
N ASP A 247 -18.97 -24.34 -16.75
CA ASP A 247 -20.03 -24.40 -15.75
C ASP A 247 -20.20 -23.08 -14.95
N GLY A 248 -19.54 -22.00 -15.36
CA GLY A 248 -19.68 -20.70 -14.71
C GLY A 248 -21.01 -20.00 -15.01
N ASP A 249 -21.29 -18.95 -14.23
CA ASP A 249 -22.48 -18.09 -14.30
C ASP A 249 -22.22 -16.89 -15.23
N ASP A 250 -23.11 -16.65 -16.19
CA ASP A 250 -23.00 -15.55 -17.15
C ASP A 250 -23.13 -14.17 -16.52
N LYS A 251 -23.72 -14.05 -15.33
CA LYS A 251 -23.75 -12.79 -14.57
C LYS A 251 -22.36 -12.30 -14.14
N HIS A 252 -21.38 -13.20 -14.10
CA HIS A 252 -19.99 -12.86 -13.79
C HIS A 252 -19.14 -12.61 -15.05
N ILE A 253 -19.74 -12.65 -16.24
CA ILE A 253 -19.06 -12.29 -17.47
C ILE A 253 -19.14 -10.78 -17.66
N MET A 254 -17.98 -10.19 -17.92
CA MET A 254 -17.87 -8.84 -18.44
C MET A 254 -17.40 -8.92 -19.88
N ALA A 255 -18.16 -8.28 -20.76
CA ALA A 255 -17.89 -8.21 -22.18
C ALA A 255 -18.01 -6.77 -22.67
N THR A 256 -16.94 -6.24 -23.24
CA THR A 256 -16.90 -4.91 -23.85
C THR A 256 -16.23 -4.96 -25.22
N ILE A 257 -16.68 -4.16 -26.16
CA ILE A 257 -16.14 -4.11 -27.52
C ILE A 257 -15.73 -2.69 -27.92
N SER A 258 -14.67 -2.55 -28.71
CA SER A 258 -14.11 -1.23 -29.04
C SER A 258 -15.02 -0.40 -29.96
N SER A 259 -15.08 0.89 -29.70
CA SER A 259 -15.69 1.91 -30.58
C SER A 259 -14.83 3.17 -30.54
N GLY A 260 -13.81 3.23 -31.39
CA GLY A 260 -12.84 4.33 -31.39
C GLY A 260 -12.14 4.47 -30.04
N ASP A 261 -12.41 5.58 -29.34
CA ASP A 261 -11.76 5.97 -28.09
C ASP A 261 -12.44 5.46 -26.81
N HIS A 262 -13.50 4.62 -26.92
CA HIS A 262 -14.23 4.10 -25.76
C HIS A 262 -14.73 2.66 -25.94
N TRP A 263 -15.16 2.05 -24.83
CA TRP A 263 -15.71 0.69 -24.77
C TRP A 263 -17.23 0.68 -24.78
N LEU A 264 -17.83 -0.18 -25.61
CA LEU A 264 -19.26 -0.49 -25.60
C LEU A 264 -19.54 -1.75 -24.78
N SER A 265 -20.42 -1.66 -23.80
CA SER A 265 -20.82 -2.79 -22.94
C SER A 265 -21.78 -3.73 -23.65
N LEU A 266 -21.51 -5.03 -23.59
CA LEU A 266 -22.34 -6.08 -24.18
C LEU A 266 -23.08 -6.84 -23.08
N SER A 267 -24.38 -7.10 -23.27
CA SER A 267 -25.10 -8.00 -22.37
C SER A 267 -24.84 -9.46 -22.77
N THR A 268 -24.41 -10.28 -21.82
CA THR A 268 -24.10 -11.70 -22.04
C THR A 268 -25.27 -12.59 -21.64
N VAL A 269 -25.53 -13.61 -22.47
CA VAL A 269 -26.49 -14.69 -22.20
C VAL A 269 -25.83 -16.03 -22.50
N LYS A 270 -25.82 -16.93 -21.51
CA LYS A 270 -25.38 -18.31 -21.70
C LYS A 270 -26.51 -19.13 -22.33
N LYS A 271 -26.30 -19.59 -23.56
CA LYS A 271 -27.29 -20.43 -24.27
C LYS A 271 -27.21 -21.88 -23.80
N ASP A 272 -26.00 -22.38 -23.62
CA ASP A 272 -25.68 -23.69 -23.06
C ASP A 272 -24.24 -23.67 -22.48
N ASN A 273 -23.71 -24.81 -22.03
CA ASN A 273 -22.37 -24.85 -21.42
C ASN A 273 -21.22 -24.63 -22.43
N GLN A 274 -21.46 -24.58 -23.74
CA GLN A 274 -20.43 -24.35 -24.76
C GLN A 274 -20.65 -23.07 -25.59
N HIS A 275 -21.80 -22.40 -25.47
CA HIS A 275 -22.14 -21.23 -26.27
C HIS A 275 -22.53 -20.02 -25.41
N LEU A 276 -21.80 -18.91 -25.62
CA LEU A 276 -22.08 -17.60 -25.03
C LEU A 276 -22.56 -16.64 -26.12
N THR A 277 -23.65 -15.92 -25.88
CA THR A 277 -24.16 -14.90 -26.81
C THR A 277 -24.04 -13.52 -26.18
N LEU A 278 -23.44 -12.58 -26.90
CA LEU A 278 -23.25 -11.20 -26.50
C LEU A 278 -24.15 -10.32 -27.35
N HIS A 279 -24.92 -9.42 -26.75
CA HIS A 279 -25.87 -8.56 -27.46
C HIS A 279 -25.54 -7.08 -27.30
N LEU A 280 -25.75 -6.33 -28.39
CA LEU A 280 -25.66 -4.88 -28.46
C LEU A 280 -26.90 -4.33 -29.19
N SER A 281 -27.57 -3.37 -28.55
CA SER A 281 -28.77 -2.72 -29.12
C SER A 281 -28.43 -1.87 -30.35
N ALA A 282 -29.43 -1.69 -31.23
CA ALA A 282 -29.33 -0.90 -32.45
C ALA A 282 -28.99 0.59 -32.25
N ASN A 283 -29.20 1.13 -31.04
CA ASN A 283 -28.95 2.54 -30.74
C ASN A 283 -27.53 2.84 -30.24
N ASN A 284 -26.68 1.82 -30.05
CA ASN A 284 -25.29 2.04 -29.64
C ASN A 284 -24.41 2.41 -30.83
N ASP A 285 -23.30 3.07 -30.55
CA ASP A 285 -22.33 3.53 -31.55
C ASP A 285 -21.78 2.37 -32.42
N PRO A 286 -21.21 2.68 -33.60
CA PRO A 286 -20.57 1.71 -34.48
C PRO A 286 -19.41 0.98 -33.79
N ILE A 287 -19.29 -0.32 -34.01
CA ILE A 287 -18.11 -1.06 -33.55
C ILE A 287 -16.96 -0.78 -34.51
N SER A 288 -15.84 -0.30 -33.99
CA SER A 288 -14.69 0.14 -34.79
C SER A 288 -13.37 -0.21 -34.10
N PRO A 289 -12.23 -0.21 -34.82
CA PRO A 289 -10.92 -0.43 -34.22
C PRO A 289 -10.63 0.59 -33.10
N PRO A 290 -9.89 0.19 -32.05
CA PRO A 290 -9.56 1.07 -30.94
C PRO A 290 -8.62 2.20 -31.37
N ASP A 291 -8.96 3.44 -31.00
CA ASP A 291 -8.11 4.63 -31.15
C ASP A 291 -7.40 4.91 -29.81
N ASN A 292 -6.26 4.25 -29.60
CA ASN A 292 -5.46 4.34 -28.38
C ASN A 292 -6.23 3.99 -27.07
N LEU A 293 -7.32 3.22 -27.19
CA LEU A 293 -8.14 2.74 -26.07
C LEU A 293 -7.33 1.80 -25.17
N ASP A 294 -7.18 2.14 -23.89
CA ASP A 294 -6.29 1.45 -22.93
C ASP A 294 -4.83 1.30 -23.44
N GLY A 295 -4.36 2.20 -24.31
CA GLY A 295 -3.03 2.13 -24.93
C GLY A 295 -2.88 1.03 -25.99
N MET A 296 -3.99 0.50 -26.50
CA MET A 296 -4.00 -0.50 -27.57
C MET A 296 -4.09 0.15 -28.95
N THR A 297 -3.38 -0.44 -29.91
CA THR A 297 -3.41 -0.06 -31.33
C THR A 297 -3.66 -1.31 -32.17
N PHE A 298 -4.92 -1.52 -32.57
CA PHE A 298 -5.30 -2.61 -33.47
C PHE A 298 -6.00 -2.02 -34.69
N ASP A 299 -5.76 -2.61 -35.87
CA ASP A 299 -6.42 -2.18 -37.12
C ASP A 299 -7.83 -2.76 -37.30
N VAL A 300 -8.26 -3.62 -36.36
CA VAL A 300 -9.57 -4.27 -36.35
C VAL A 300 -10.22 -4.10 -34.97
N PRO A 301 -11.56 -4.21 -34.86
CA PRO A 301 -12.23 -4.10 -33.58
C PRO A 301 -11.81 -5.21 -32.61
N VAL A 302 -11.82 -4.87 -31.32
CA VAL A 302 -11.35 -5.71 -30.22
C VAL A 302 -12.51 -5.97 -29.26
N LEU A 303 -12.74 -7.24 -28.97
CA LEU A 303 -13.65 -7.70 -27.92
C LEU A 303 -12.84 -8.08 -26.68
N LYS A 304 -13.08 -7.40 -25.56
CA LYS A 304 -12.55 -7.73 -24.24
C LYS A 304 -13.59 -8.54 -23.47
N LEU A 305 -13.26 -9.80 -23.18
CA LEU A 305 -14.17 -10.76 -22.57
C LEU A 305 -13.48 -11.45 -21.40
N GLY A 306 -14.13 -11.53 -20.25
CA GLY A 306 -13.59 -12.29 -19.12
C GLY A 306 -14.60 -12.50 -18.02
N THR A 307 -14.21 -13.30 -17.04
CA THR A 307 -14.98 -13.46 -15.81
C THR A 307 -14.34 -12.65 -14.68
N ILE A 308 -15.18 -12.04 -13.86
CA ILE A 308 -14.75 -11.41 -12.60
C ILE A 308 -14.68 -12.40 -11.44
N GLN A 309 -15.40 -13.53 -11.55
CA GLN A 309 -15.51 -14.57 -10.53
C GLN A 309 -15.66 -15.96 -11.17
N GLY A 310 -15.25 -17.00 -10.45
CA GLY A 310 -15.47 -18.39 -10.84
C GLY A 310 -14.36 -18.98 -11.71
N THR A 311 -14.72 -19.97 -12.54
CA THR A 311 -13.77 -20.71 -13.38
C THR A 311 -13.37 -19.90 -14.61
N ALA A 312 -12.08 -19.94 -14.96
CA ALA A 312 -11.57 -19.29 -16.16
C ALA A 312 -12.31 -19.77 -17.43
N LEU A 313 -12.53 -18.85 -18.37
CA LEU A 313 -13.17 -19.17 -19.65
C LEU A 313 -12.26 -20.09 -20.48
N PRO A 314 -12.78 -21.18 -21.06
CA PRO A 314 -12.06 -21.96 -22.06
C PRO A 314 -11.72 -21.12 -23.30
N THR A 315 -10.75 -21.58 -24.08
CA THR A 315 -10.39 -20.95 -25.36
C THR A 315 -11.56 -20.97 -26.34
N ILE A 316 -11.66 -19.93 -27.19
CA ILE A 316 -12.75 -19.79 -28.16
C ILE A 316 -12.35 -20.47 -29.47
N THR A 317 -13.27 -21.26 -30.03
CA THR A 317 -13.03 -22.07 -31.24
C THR A 317 -13.80 -21.60 -32.47
N GLU A 318 -14.83 -20.79 -32.29
CA GLU A 318 -15.66 -20.27 -33.37
C GLU A 318 -16.36 -19.00 -32.91
N ILE A 319 -16.46 -18.02 -33.82
CA ILE A 319 -17.17 -16.76 -33.60
C ILE A 319 -18.24 -16.64 -34.68
N THR A 320 -19.49 -16.46 -34.29
CA THR A 320 -20.59 -16.19 -35.21
C THR A 320 -21.18 -14.82 -34.91
N ILE A 321 -21.16 -13.92 -35.88
CA ILE A 321 -21.84 -12.63 -35.79
C ILE A 321 -23.23 -12.73 -36.42
N ASN A 322 -24.16 -11.94 -35.90
CA ASN A 322 -25.48 -11.79 -36.46
C ASN A 322 -25.94 -10.34 -36.30
N ILE A 323 -26.31 -9.71 -37.42
CA ILE A 323 -26.77 -8.33 -37.51
C ILE A 323 -28.20 -8.37 -38.01
N ILE A 324 -29.13 -7.80 -37.24
CA ILE A 324 -30.53 -7.64 -37.64
C ILE A 324 -30.79 -6.15 -37.78
N GLY A 325 -31.12 -5.71 -38.99
CA GLY A 325 -31.33 -4.30 -39.29
C GLY A 325 -31.19 -4.03 -40.78
N ASN A 326 -31.73 -2.89 -41.21
CA ASN A 326 -31.86 -2.55 -42.62
C ASN A 326 -31.24 -1.19 -42.98
N ARG A 327 -30.70 -0.45 -42.00
CA ARG A 327 -30.21 0.91 -42.19
C ARG A 327 -28.88 1.02 -42.95
N ASN A 328 -27.94 0.12 -42.69
CA ASN A 328 -26.65 0.13 -43.41
C ASN A 328 -26.70 -0.61 -44.77
N VAL A 329 -27.85 -1.21 -45.10
CA VAL A 329 -28.03 -1.94 -46.36
C VAL A 329 -28.53 -0.97 -47.43
N LEU A 330 -27.70 -0.73 -48.43
CA LEU A 330 -28.06 0.05 -49.59
C LEU A 330 -28.92 -0.80 -50.53
N TYR A 331 -29.98 -0.21 -51.05
CA TYR A 331 -31.02 -0.90 -51.84
C TYR A 331 -31.35 -0.09 -53.10
N ALA A 332 -31.32 -0.74 -54.27
CA ALA A 332 -31.75 -0.15 -55.52
C ALA A 332 -32.56 -1.14 -56.35
N SER A 333 -33.77 -0.74 -56.76
CA SER A 333 -34.56 -1.43 -57.76
C SER A 333 -34.06 -1.06 -59.17
N ASP A 334 -34.60 -1.72 -60.20
CA ASP A 334 -34.34 -1.32 -61.59
C ASP A 334 -34.91 0.09 -61.92
N SER A 335 -35.82 0.62 -61.08
CA SER A 335 -36.36 1.98 -61.17
C SER A 335 -35.49 3.06 -60.51
N GLY A 336 -34.54 2.71 -59.62
CA GLY A 336 -33.66 3.67 -58.95
C GLY A 336 -33.22 3.26 -57.55
N ILE A 337 -32.61 4.20 -56.84
CA ILE A 337 -32.23 4.03 -55.42
C ILE A 337 -33.48 4.07 -54.57
N GLU A 338 -33.62 3.10 -53.67
CA GLU A 338 -34.77 2.90 -52.79
C GLU A 338 -34.32 2.92 -51.33
N GLN A 339 -35.25 2.88 -50.38
CA GLN A 339 -34.95 2.75 -48.94
C GLN A 339 -35.64 1.52 -48.36
N THR A 340 -34.90 0.76 -47.54
CA THR A 340 -35.34 -0.55 -47.02
C THR A 340 -36.49 -0.46 -46.01
N ASP A 341 -36.80 0.72 -45.47
CA ASP A 341 -37.90 0.98 -44.53
C ASP A 341 -39.05 1.78 -45.16
N THR A 342 -39.03 1.97 -46.47
CA THR A 342 -40.08 2.68 -47.22
C THR A 342 -40.78 1.78 -48.22
N THR A 343 -41.95 2.25 -48.65
CA THR A 343 -42.74 1.54 -49.65
C THR A 343 -42.05 1.57 -51.01
N SER A 344 -41.75 0.39 -51.56
CA SER A 344 -41.01 0.23 -52.81
C SER A 344 -41.56 -0.91 -53.67
N PHE A 345 -41.22 -0.88 -54.95
CA PHE A 345 -41.55 -1.92 -55.94
C PHE A 345 -40.27 -2.67 -56.32
N PRO A 346 -39.92 -3.78 -55.63
CA PRO A 346 -38.65 -4.47 -55.83
C PRO A 346 -38.45 -5.04 -57.24
N PHE A 347 -39.52 -5.17 -58.02
CA PHE A 347 -39.50 -5.69 -59.38
C PHE A 347 -40.17 -4.73 -60.37
N ASP A 348 -40.17 -3.43 -60.08
CA ASP A 348 -40.92 -2.38 -60.79
C ASP A 348 -42.46 -2.52 -60.72
N GLN A 349 -43.17 -1.49 -61.21
CA GLN A 349 -44.64 -1.47 -61.28
C GLN A 349 -45.21 -2.43 -62.33
N SER A 350 -44.38 -2.94 -63.23
CA SER A 350 -44.76 -3.95 -64.22
C SER A 350 -43.68 -5.04 -64.29
N PRO A 351 -43.67 -5.97 -63.31
CA PRO A 351 -42.62 -6.97 -63.17
C PRO A 351 -42.53 -7.90 -64.38
N LEU A 352 -41.31 -8.02 -64.92
CA LEU A 352 -40.95 -8.96 -65.98
C LEU A 352 -39.90 -9.95 -65.48
N LEU A 353 -39.69 -11.04 -66.22
CA LEU A 353 -38.55 -11.92 -65.97
C LEU A 353 -37.25 -11.13 -66.12
N GLY A 354 -36.37 -11.24 -65.12
CA GLY A 354 -35.13 -10.45 -65.04
C GLY A 354 -35.25 -9.10 -64.31
N SER A 355 -36.48 -8.60 -64.07
CA SER A 355 -36.70 -7.47 -63.16
C SER A 355 -36.23 -7.86 -61.76
N GLY A 356 -35.52 -6.95 -61.11
CA GLY A 356 -34.87 -7.24 -59.85
C GLY A 356 -34.41 -6.01 -59.10
N PHE A 357 -33.66 -6.30 -58.05
CA PHE A 357 -33.05 -5.28 -57.23
C PHE A 357 -31.68 -5.72 -56.73
N ASN A 358 -30.84 -4.74 -56.43
CA ASN A 358 -29.51 -4.91 -55.89
C ASN A 358 -29.48 -4.48 -54.42
N LEU A 359 -28.79 -5.27 -53.61
CA LEU A 359 -28.46 -4.94 -52.23
C LEU A 359 -26.95 -4.97 -52.04
N VAL A 360 -26.44 -4.10 -51.17
CA VAL A 360 -25.05 -4.14 -50.71
C VAL A 360 -24.94 -3.57 -49.30
N SER A 361 -23.99 -4.09 -48.51
CA SER A 361 -23.62 -3.55 -47.20
C SER A 361 -22.09 -3.68 -47.03
N PRO A 362 -21.41 -2.71 -46.40
CA PRO A 362 -19.98 -2.81 -46.12
C PRO A 362 -19.60 -4.09 -45.36
N GLU A 363 -20.45 -4.56 -44.43
CA GLU A 363 -20.21 -5.72 -43.58
C GLU A 363 -20.18 -7.05 -44.34
N TRP A 364 -20.63 -7.10 -45.60
CA TRP A 364 -20.63 -8.32 -46.39
C TRP A 364 -19.27 -8.57 -47.05
N TYR A 365 -18.47 -7.52 -47.22
CA TYR A 365 -17.17 -7.58 -47.87
C TYR A 365 -16.13 -8.23 -46.95
N GLY A 366 -15.24 -9.04 -47.52
CA GLY A 366 -14.20 -9.75 -46.78
C GLY A 366 -14.70 -10.85 -45.83
N THR A 367 -15.99 -11.18 -45.87
CA THR A 367 -16.57 -12.25 -45.04
C THR A 367 -16.62 -13.59 -45.76
N GLU A 368 -16.39 -14.67 -45.01
CA GLU A 368 -16.54 -16.05 -45.47
C GLU A 368 -17.66 -16.75 -44.69
N ASN A 369 -18.27 -17.79 -45.28
CA ASN A 369 -19.37 -18.54 -44.67
C ASN A 369 -20.53 -17.64 -44.21
N ALA A 370 -20.85 -16.62 -45.00
CA ALA A 370 -21.88 -15.67 -44.69
C ALA A 370 -23.25 -16.07 -45.27
N THR A 371 -24.31 -15.80 -44.52
CA THR A 371 -25.70 -16.00 -44.93
C THR A 371 -26.45 -14.68 -44.83
N LEU A 372 -27.03 -14.25 -45.95
CA LEU A 372 -27.94 -13.11 -46.02
C LEU A 372 -29.36 -13.63 -46.01
N THR A 373 -30.15 -13.25 -45.01
CA THR A 373 -31.59 -13.51 -44.97
C THR A 373 -32.35 -12.22 -45.14
N ILE A 374 -33.25 -12.17 -46.11
CA ILE A 374 -34.17 -11.05 -46.31
C ILE A 374 -35.60 -11.49 -46.02
N THR A 375 -36.37 -10.60 -45.39
CA THR A 375 -37.77 -10.82 -45.06
C THR A 375 -38.58 -9.63 -45.58
N PRO A 376 -39.10 -9.72 -46.82
CA PRO A 376 -39.93 -8.66 -47.40
C PRO A 376 -41.29 -8.60 -46.71
N GLN A 377 -41.73 -7.39 -46.34
CA GLN A 377 -43.06 -7.14 -45.77
C GLN A 377 -44.02 -6.73 -46.88
N TRP A 378 -44.70 -7.71 -47.48
CA TRP A 378 -45.55 -7.50 -48.65
C TRP A 378 -46.86 -6.75 -48.34
N ILE A 379 -47.26 -5.85 -49.23
CA ILE A 379 -48.51 -5.08 -49.15
C ILE A 379 -49.50 -5.62 -50.19
N GLY A 380 -50.76 -5.77 -49.81
CA GLY A 380 -51.84 -6.04 -50.77
C GLY A 380 -51.84 -7.44 -51.38
N LEU A 381 -51.29 -8.42 -50.67
CA LEU A 381 -51.34 -9.83 -51.09
C LEU A 381 -52.79 -10.29 -51.30
N PRO A 382 -53.06 -11.12 -52.34
CA PRO A 382 -54.39 -11.69 -52.53
C PRO A 382 -54.90 -12.46 -51.31
N THR A 383 -56.20 -12.43 -51.07
CA THR A 383 -56.85 -13.19 -49.99
C THR A 383 -57.07 -14.66 -50.33
N GLU A 384 -56.80 -15.05 -51.58
CA GLU A 384 -56.95 -16.42 -52.09
C GLU A 384 -55.64 -16.91 -52.71
N ASN A 385 -55.49 -18.22 -52.88
CA ASN A 385 -54.31 -18.82 -53.49
C ASN A 385 -54.05 -18.24 -54.89
N PHE A 386 -52.78 -18.01 -55.26
CA PHE A 386 -52.40 -17.50 -56.57
C PHE A 386 -52.91 -18.38 -57.72
N SER A 387 -53.04 -19.70 -57.53
CA SER A 387 -53.69 -20.57 -58.51
C SER A 387 -55.15 -20.18 -58.78
N THR A 388 -55.88 -19.75 -57.74
CA THR A 388 -57.28 -19.27 -57.86
C THR A 388 -57.32 -17.85 -58.39
N TRP A 389 -56.50 -16.94 -57.86
CA TRP A 389 -56.44 -15.53 -58.28
C TRP A 389 -56.14 -15.39 -59.78
N TYR A 390 -55.24 -16.23 -60.31
CA TYR A 390 -54.83 -16.25 -61.71
C TYR A 390 -55.51 -17.34 -62.55
N ALA A 391 -56.67 -17.87 -62.14
CA ALA A 391 -57.32 -19.00 -62.81
C ALA A 391 -57.66 -18.78 -64.31
N LYS A 392 -57.78 -17.51 -64.74
CA LYS A 392 -58.10 -17.10 -66.12
C LYS A 392 -56.86 -16.72 -66.95
N TYR A 393 -55.67 -16.88 -66.39
CA TYR A 393 -54.39 -16.63 -67.05
C TYR A 393 -53.81 -17.92 -67.66
N ASN A 394 -52.90 -17.78 -68.63
CA ASN A 394 -52.24 -18.91 -69.29
C ASN A 394 -50.73 -18.66 -69.50
N PRO A 395 -49.84 -19.50 -68.93
CA PRO A 395 -50.14 -20.64 -68.06
C PRO A 395 -50.70 -20.22 -66.69
N LYS A 396 -51.59 -21.04 -66.14
CA LYS A 396 -52.15 -20.84 -64.79
C LYS A 396 -51.09 -21.20 -63.73
N PRO A 397 -50.80 -20.32 -62.75
CA PRO A 397 -50.01 -20.64 -61.56
C PRO A 397 -50.43 -21.94 -60.87
N ALA A 398 -49.46 -22.80 -60.54
CA ALA A 398 -49.73 -24.07 -59.87
C ALA A 398 -50.16 -23.88 -58.41
N ASN A 399 -49.49 -22.99 -57.68
CA ASN A 399 -49.73 -22.69 -56.26
C ASN A 399 -49.05 -21.36 -55.87
N ASN A 400 -49.00 -21.05 -54.57
CA ASN A 400 -48.41 -19.80 -54.08
C ASN A 400 -46.89 -19.69 -54.29
N SER A 401 -46.20 -20.82 -54.45
CA SER A 401 -44.75 -20.89 -54.55
C SER A 401 -44.21 -20.78 -55.99
N VAL A 402 -45.10 -20.46 -56.94
CA VAL A 402 -44.76 -20.34 -58.38
C VAL A 402 -43.86 -19.15 -58.70
N PHE A 403 -43.99 -18.04 -57.96
CA PHE A 403 -43.19 -16.84 -58.17
C PHE A 403 -41.89 -17.00 -57.40
N LYS A 404 -40.79 -17.18 -58.15
CA LYS A 404 -39.48 -17.43 -57.59
C LYS A 404 -38.51 -16.33 -57.96
N VAL A 405 -37.45 -16.23 -57.17
CA VAL A 405 -36.32 -15.35 -57.43
C VAL A 405 -35.02 -16.14 -57.49
N GLN A 406 -34.13 -15.66 -58.34
CA GLN A 406 -32.76 -16.13 -58.45
C GLN A 406 -31.83 -15.06 -57.88
N GLY A 407 -31.00 -15.46 -56.92
CA GLY A 407 -29.93 -14.62 -56.39
C GLY A 407 -28.68 -14.72 -57.26
N TYR A 408 -28.01 -13.59 -57.45
CA TYR A 408 -26.74 -13.48 -58.15
C TYR A 408 -25.76 -12.59 -57.39
N LEU A 409 -24.47 -12.93 -57.46
CA LEU A 409 -23.39 -12.00 -57.24
C LEU A 409 -23.13 -11.26 -58.56
N VAL A 410 -23.26 -9.93 -58.55
CA VAL A 410 -22.99 -9.07 -59.70
C VAL A 410 -21.69 -8.31 -59.46
N THR A 411 -20.83 -8.32 -60.47
CA THR A 411 -19.60 -7.53 -60.58
C THR A 411 -19.59 -6.88 -61.97
N PRO A 412 -18.76 -5.84 -62.22
CA PRO A 412 -18.68 -5.20 -63.53
C PRO A 412 -18.36 -6.17 -64.68
N GLN A 413 -17.68 -7.29 -64.41
CA GLN A 413 -17.25 -8.26 -65.42
C GLN A 413 -18.17 -9.48 -65.54
N ARG A 414 -18.89 -9.84 -64.47
CA ARG A 414 -19.61 -11.11 -64.41
C ARG A 414 -20.81 -11.06 -63.47
N LYS A 415 -21.85 -11.80 -63.84
CA LYS A 415 -23.00 -12.16 -63.01
C LYS A 415 -22.96 -13.68 -62.73
N THR A 416 -22.94 -14.06 -61.45
CA THR A 416 -22.77 -15.47 -61.02
C THR A 416 -23.92 -15.87 -60.09
N VAL A 417 -24.51 -17.04 -60.31
CA VAL A 417 -25.59 -17.60 -59.48
C VAL A 417 -25.05 -17.98 -58.09
N ILE A 418 -25.77 -17.64 -57.01
CA ILE A 418 -25.34 -17.95 -55.62
C ILE A 418 -26.23 -18.98 -54.90
N ASN A 419 -27.38 -19.33 -55.46
CA ASN A 419 -28.35 -20.25 -54.87
C ASN A 419 -29.26 -20.88 -55.94
N ASP A 420 -30.06 -21.87 -55.58
CA ASP A 420 -31.18 -22.34 -56.43
C ASP A 420 -32.39 -21.39 -56.32
N PRO A 421 -33.28 -21.31 -57.33
CA PRO A 421 -34.45 -20.43 -57.29
C PRO A 421 -35.32 -20.60 -56.03
N LEU A 422 -35.55 -19.49 -55.30
CA LEU A 422 -36.32 -19.47 -54.05
C LEU A 422 -37.71 -18.89 -54.28
N SER A 423 -38.74 -19.51 -53.72
CA SER A 423 -40.12 -19.00 -53.78
C SER A 423 -40.31 -17.77 -52.89
N LEU A 424 -40.86 -16.69 -53.47
CA LEU A 424 -41.19 -15.45 -52.75
C LEU A 424 -42.32 -15.63 -51.72
N PHE A 425 -43.23 -16.57 -51.99
CA PHE A 425 -44.41 -16.81 -51.17
C PHE A 425 -44.59 -18.29 -50.84
N GLU A 426 -45.26 -18.51 -49.73
CA GLU A 426 -45.71 -19.81 -49.24
C GLU A 426 -47.18 -19.76 -48.80
N GLY A 427 -47.63 -20.83 -48.14
CA GLY A 427 -49.01 -20.95 -47.64
C GLY A 427 -49.92 -21.74 -48.59
N ASN A 428 -50.84 -22.51 -48.00
CA ASN A 428 -51.77 -23.37 -48.76
C ASN A 428 -53.02 -22.60 -49.25
N ASN A 429 -53.43 -21.55 -48.52
CA ASN A 429 -54.60 -20.72 -48.84
C ASN A 429 -54.13 -19.38 -49.43
N ALA A 430 -54.34 -18.26 -48.74
CA ALA A 430 -53.77 -16.97 -49.11
C ALA A 430 -52.23 -17.03 -49.11
N PRO A 431 -51.55 -16.40 -50.07
CA PRO A 431 -50.09 -16.30 -50.08
C PRO A 431 -49.57 -15.58 -48.83
N GLN A 432 -48.49 -16.09 -48.27
CA GLN A 432 -47.74 -15.49 -47.17
C GLN A 432 -46.32 -15.20 -47.64
N GLY A 433 -45.76 -14.06 -47.25
CA GLY A 433 -44.36 -13.72 -47.53
C GLY A 433 -43.42 -14.74 -46.91
N LYS A 434 -42.44 -15.21 -47.69
CA LYS A 434 -41.42 -16.14 -47.23
C LYS A 434 -40.08 -15.42 -47.04
N SER A 435 -39.38 -15.70 -45.94
CA SER A 435 -37.99 -15.26 -45.76
C SER A 435 -37.07 -16.01 -46.73
N LEU A 436 -36.15 -15.28 -47.34
CA LEU A 436 -35.24 -15.79 -48.36
C LEU A 436 -33.82 -15.74 -47.83
N SER A 437 -33.16 -16.90 -47.73
CA SER A 437 -31.77 -17.00 -47.26
C SER A 437 -30.83 -17.35 -48.42
N PHE A 438 -29.75 -16.59 -48.53
CA PHE A 438 -28.73 -16.68 -49.57
C PHE A 438 -27.37 -16.91 -48.92
N ASN A 439 -26.66 -17.96 -49.33
CA ASN A 439 -25.27 -18.14 -48.94
C ASN A 439 -24.41 -17.22 -49.79
N LEU A 440 -23.76 -16.25 -49.16
CA LEU A 440 -22.94 -15.29 -49.88
C LEU A 440 -21.56 -15.89 -50.18
N PRO A 441 -21.07 -15.74 -51.42
CA PRO A 441 -19.67 -15.99 -51.71
C PRO A 441 -18.79 -14.91 -51.07
N ALA A 442 -17.51 -15.21 -50.89
CA ALA A 442 -16.55 -14.24 -50.37
C ALA A 442 -16.42 -13.03 -51.32
N MET A 443 -16.71 -11.83 -50.81
CA MET A 443 -16.66 -10.57 -51.56
C MET A 443 -15.37 -9.82 -51.23
N ASN A 444 -14.27 -10.26 -51.85
CA ASN A 444 -12.93 -9.69 -51.63
C ASN A 444 -12.64 -8.54 -52.61
N TYR A 445 -13.37 -7.43 -52.46
CA TYR A 445 -13.24 -6.23 -53.28
C TYR A 445 -13.03 -4.99 -52.40
N PRO A 446 -12.51 -3.86 -52.91
CA PRO A 446 -12.47 -2.62 -52.14
C PRO A 446 -13.90 -2.10 -51.88
N LEU A 447 -14.10 -1.44 -50.75
CA LEU A 447 -15.35 -0.72 -50.47
C LEU A 447 -15.50 0.47 -51.42
N ALA A 448 -16.74 0.80 -51.79
CA ALA A 448 -17.07 1.99 -52.56
C ALA A 448 -17.78 3.02 -51.69
N ASP A 449 -17.60 4.29 -52.04
CA ASP A 449 -18.32 5.42 -51.43
C ASP A 449 -19.43 5.88 -52.40
N SER A 450 -20.49 5.07 -52.53
CA SER A 450 -21.67 5.42 -53.33
C SER A 450 -22.95 4.95 -52.63
N PRO A 451 -24.02 5.77 -52.63
CA PRO A 451 -25.33 5.36 -52.13
C PRO A 451 -26.04 4.34 -53.03
N SER A 452 -25.57 4.11 -54.27
CA SER A 452 -26.18 3.14 -55.18
C SER A 452 -25.44 1.80 -55.15
N PRO A 453 -26.11 0.67 -54.83
CA PRO A 453 -25.52 -0.67 -54.92
C PRO A 453 -24.95 -1.04 -56.29
N ASN A 454 -25.36 -0.34 -57.34
CA ASN A 454 -24.93 -0.59 -58.72
C ASN A 454 -23.51 -0.06 -59.00
N ASP A 455 -23.05 0.92 -58.23
CA ASP A 455 -21.71 1.51 -58.38
C ASP A 455 -20.65 0.75 -57.56
N TRP A 456 -21.08 -0.23 -56.77
CA TRP A 456 -20.19 -1.03 -55.94
C TRP A 456 -19.49 -2.12 -56.78
N PRO A 457 -18.22 -2.47 -56.47
CA PRO A 457 -17.49 -3.53 -57.18
C PRO A 457 -18.17 -4.90 -57.14
N ALA A 458 -18.95 -5.16 -56.09
CA ALA A 458 -19.79 -6.34 -55.95
C ALA A 458 -21.10 -6.03 -55.23
N SER A 459 -22.22 -6.54 -55.73
CA SER A 459 -23.52 -6.47 -55.06
C SER A 459 -24.35 -7.73 -55.27
N ILE A 460 -25.35 -7.91 -54.42
CA ILE A 460 -26.26 -9.06 -54.48
C ILE A 460 -27.51 -8.66 -55.24
N ARG A 461 -27.70 -9.25 -56.42
CA ARG A 461 -28.88 -9.03 -57.26
C ARG A 461 -29.90 -10.13 -57.06
N ILE A 462 -31.15 -9.76 -56.86
CA ILE A 462 -32.27 -10.68 -56.71
C ILE A 462 -33.24 -10.40 -57.85
N GLU A 463 -33.41 -11.36 -58.76
CA GLU A 463 -34.25 -11.21 -59.95
C GLU A 463 -35.40 -12.20 -59.98
N LEU A 464 -36.54 -11.79 -60.54
CA LEU A 464 -37.63 -12.69 -60.86
C LEU A 464 -37.19 -13.75 -61.88
N ALA A 465 -37.45 -15.00 -61.53
CA ALA A 465 -37.09 -16.18 -62.30
C ALA A 465 -38.30 -17.12 -62.45
N GLU A 466 -38.28 -17.93 -63.51
CA GLU A 466 -39.30 -18.91 -63.90
C GLU A 466 -40.67 -18.31 -64.31
N HIS A 467 -41.30 -17.46 -63.48
CA HIS A 467 -42.61 -16.86 -63.75
C HIS A 467 -42.65 -15.37 -63.37
N ASP A 468 -43.22 -14.53 -64.26
CA ASP A 468 -43.57 -13.14 -63.94
C ASP A 468 -44.99 -13.06 -63.35
N PHE A 469 -45.44 -11.88 -62.90
CA PHE A 469 -46.79 -11.68 -62.35
C PHE A 469 -47.85 -11.48 -63.45
N LEU A 470 -47.53 -11.78 -64.71
CA LEU A 470 -48.45 -11.82 -65.84
C LEU A 470 -49.08 -10.47 -66.23
N HIS A 471 -48.47 -9.33 -65.83
CA HIS A 471 -48.92 -7.98 -66.21
C HIS A 471 -49.02 -7.79 -67.72
N THR A 472 -48.05 -8.28 -68.48
CA THR A 472 -48.07 -8.21 -69.96
C THR A 472 -49.30 -8.93 -70.54
N GLN A 473 -49.72 -10.05 -69.96
CA GLN A 473 -50.90 -10.80 -70.41
C GLN A 473 -52.22 -10.12 -70.00
N TYR A 474 -52.24 -9.43 -68.86
CA TYR A 474 -53.40 -8.64 -68.43
C TYR A 474 -53.63 -7.45 -69.36
N TRP A 475 -52.61 -6.62 -69.59
CA TRP A 475 -52.74 -5.40 -70.41
C TRP A 475 -53.05 -5.68 -71.88
N LYS A 476 -52.72 -6.88 -72.39
CA LYS A 476 -53.12 -7.32 -73.73
C LYS A 476 -54.62 -7.67 -73.83
N ASN A 477 -55.22 -8.22 -72.78
CA ASN A 477 -56.64 -8.57 -72.74
C ASN A 477 -57.14 -8.71 -71.29
N PRO A 478 -57.73 -7.65 -70.70
CA PRO A 478 -58.11 -7.64 -69.28
C PRO A 478 -59.47 -8.30 -69.00
N THR A 479 -60.25 -8.67 -70.02
CA THR A 479 -61.61 -9.20 -69.85
C THR A 479 -61.62 -10.47 -68.98
N ASP A 480 -62.46 -10.45 -67.93
CA ASP A 480 -62.66 -11.54 -66.96
C ASP A 480 -61.40 -11.99 -66.18
N LYS A 481 -60.33 -11.19 -66.16
CA LYS A 481 -59.12 -11.46 -65.35
C LYS A 481 -59.08 -10.55 -64.13
N ASN A 482 -58.66 -11.10 -62.99
CA ASN A 482 -58.31 -10.30 -61.81
C ASN A 482 -57.07 -9.44 -62.11
N LEU A 483 -56.96 -8.25 -61.54
CA LEU A 483 -55.76 -7.42 -61.68
C LEU A 483 -54.54 -8.21 -61.16
N PRO A 484 -53.43 -8.30 -61.92
CA PRO A 484 -52.24 -9.03 -61.46
C PRO A 484 -51.67 -8.33 -60.23
N TYR A 485 -51.23 -9.14 -59.26
CA TYR A 485 -50.60 -8.65 -58.05
C TYR A 485 -49.27 -7.99 -58.41
N THR A 486 -49.15 -6.69 -58.11
CA THR A 486 -47.89 -5.94 -58.30
C THR A 486 -47.11 -6.05 -57.00
N PRO A 487 -45.93 -6.70 -56.97
CA PRO A 487 -45.17 -6.89 -55.76
C PRO A 487 -44.74 -5.55 -55.18
N GLN A 488 -45.31 -5.22 -54.03
CA GLN A 488 -45.03 -4.00 -53.30
C GLN A 488 -44.70 -4.38 -51.86
N MET A 489 -43.65 -3.81 -51.30
CA MET A 489 -43.27 -4.06 -49.91
C MET A 489 -43.26 -2.76 -49.12
N SER A 490 -43.66 -2.80 -47.85
CA SER A 490 -43.63 -1.67 -46.92
C SER A 490 -42.26 -1.50 -46.28
N ALA A 491 -41.54 -2.60 -46.12
CA ALA A 491 -40.18 -2.66 -45.60
C ALA A 491 -39.51 -3.97 -46.02
N LEU A 492 -38.18 -3.97 -46.00
CA LEU A 492 -37.31 -5.11 -46.20
C LEU A 492 -36.45 -5.27 -44.95
N GLN A 493 -36.77 -6.27 -44.14
CA GLN A 493 -35.90 -6.63 -43.03
C GLN A 493 -34.73 -7.44 -43.57
N VAL A 494 -33.52 -7.10 -43.13
CA VAL A 494 -32.30 -7.79 -43.51
C VAL A 494 -31.63 -8.34 -42.25
N GLN A 495 -31.19 -9.58 -42.35
CA GLN A 495 -30.39 -10.26 -41.35
C GLN A 495 -29.13 -10.81 -42.02
N PHE A 496 -27.98 -10.46 -41.47
CA PHE A 496 -26.68 -10.94 -41.95
C PHE A 496 -26.01 -11.76 -40.85
N CYS A 497 -25.61 -12.99 -41.18
CA CYS A 497 -24.92 -13.90 -40.28
C CYS A 497 -23.60 -14.36 -40.92
N ALA A 498 -22.50 -14.37 -40.17
CA ALA A 498 -21.22 -14.85 -40.66
C ALA A 498 -20.45 -15.57 -39.56
N THR A 499 -19.65 -16.58 -39.93
CA THR A 499 -18.90 -17.40 -38.98
C THR A 499 -17.41 -17.40 -39.29
N ALA A 500 -16.59 -17.05 -38.29
CA ALA A 500 -15.14 -17.14 -38.32
C ALA A 500 -14.63 -18.37 -37.56
N LYS A 501 -13.67 -19.05 -38.17
CA LYS A 501 -12.88 -20.14 -37.59
C LYS A 501 -11.57 -19.61 -36.97
N PRO A 502 -10.83 -20.40 -36.16
CA PRO A 502 -9.67 -19.92 -35.41
C PRO A 502 -8.58 -19.23 -36.23
N GLN A 503 -8.44 -19.53 -37.52
CA GLN A 503 -7.46 -18.86 -38.40
C GLN A 503 -7.88 -17.44 -38.83
N GLN A 504 -9.10 -17.01 -38.51
CA GLN A 504 -9.72 -15.75 -38.97
C GLN A 504 -9.91 -14.73 -37.82
N PHE A 505 -9.46 -15.06 -36.62
CA PHE A 505 -9.42 -14.17 -35.47
C PHE A 505 -8.18 -14.47 -34.63
N SER A 506 -7.79 -13.54 -33.77
CA SER A 506 -6.67 -13.73 -32.84
C SER A 506 -7.17 -13.61 -31.40
N ILE A 507 -6.61 -14.42 -30.51
CA ILE A 507 -6.93 -14.43 -29.08
C ILE A 507 -5.67 -14.07 -28.30
N TYR A 508 -5.80 -13.07 -27.43
CA TYR A 508 -4.75 -12.62 -26.54
C TYR A 508 -5.22 -12.77 -25.08
N PRO A 509 -4.57 -13.61 -24.25
CA PRO A 509 -4.93 -13.71 -22.85
C PRO A 509 -4.76 -12.38 -22.10
N LEU A 510 -5.72 -12.05 -21.23
CA LEU A 510 -5.65 -10.88 -20.36
C LEU A 510 -4.69 -11.11 -19.19
N THR A 511 -3.93 -10.07 -18.83
CA THR A 511 -3.16 -9.98 -17.59
C THR A 511 -3.82 -8.93 -16.67
N PRO A 512 -3.42 -8.83 -15.38
CA PRO A 512 -3.99 -7.83 -14.47
C PRO A 512 -3.95 -6.38 -14.97
N PHE A 513 -2.96 -6.01 -15.79
CA PHE A 513 -2.74 -4.64 -16.25
C PHE A 513 -2.47 -4.53 -17.76
N GLY A 514 -2.73 -5.59 -18.54
CA GLY A 514 -2.38 -5.67 -19.97
C GLY A 514 -2.83 -6.99 -20.59
N TRP A 515 -2.06 -7.50 -21.56
CA TRP A 515 -2.36 -8.74 -22.28
C TRP A 515 -1.08 -9.42 -22.82
N SER A 516 -1.18 -10.69 -23.20
CA SER A 516 -0.06 -11.47 -23.74
C SER A 516 -0.25 -11.84 -25.21
N GLU A 517 0.85 -11.81 -25.97
CA GLU A 517 0.88 -12.22 -27.40
C GLU A 517 0.94 -13.73 -27.59
N THR A 518 1.36 -14.47 -26.55
CA THR A 518 1.45 -15.92 -26.59
C THR A 518 0.07 -16.56 -26.40
N GLU A 519 -0.37 -17.40 -27.34
CA GLU A 519 -1.58 -18.24 -27.23
C GLU A 519 -1.52 -19.29 -26.10
N THR A 520 -0.38 -19.39 -25.41
CA THR A 520 -0.23 -20.30 -24.27
C THR A 520 -1.00 -19.78 -23.06
N ASN A 521 -1.83 -20.65 -22.47
CA ASN A 521 -2.54 -20.35 -21.22
C ASN A 521 -1.55 -19.79 -20.19
N LEU A 522 -1.73 -18.53 -19.79
CA LEU A 522 -0.96 -18.00 -18.67
C LEU A 522 -1.21 -18.87 -17.44
N PRO A 523 -0.18 -19.11 -16.62
CA PRO A 523 -0.39 -19.74 -15.33
C PRO A 523 -1.39 -18.90 -14.51
N PRO A 524 -2.30 -19.55 -13.77
CA PRO A 524 -3.25 -18.84 -12.93
C PRO A 524 -2.51 -17.97 -11.91
N LEU A 525 -3.07 -16.81 -11.59
CA LEU A 525 -2.58 -15.97 -10.52
C LEU A 525 -2.59 -16.79 -9.22
N ALA A 526 -1.46 -16.81 -8.51
CA ALA A 526 -1.26 -17.64 -7.32
C ALA A 526 -0.99 -16.80 -6.06
N ASP A 527 0.00 -15.92 -6.13
CA ASP A 527 0.48 -15.14 -4.99
C ASP A 527 0.23 -13.64 -5.16
N ASN A 528 0.04 -12.95 -4.03
CA ASN A 528 0.00 -11.50 -3.99
C ASN A 528 1.33 -10.91 -4.49
N THR A 529 1.25 -9.98 -5.43
CA THR A 529 2.42 -9.49 -6.16
C THR A 529 2.27 -8.01 -6.47
N PHE A 530 3.35 -7.26 -6.26
CA PHE A 530 3.42 -5.85 -6.64
C PHE A 530 4.38 -5.64 -7.83
N TYR A 531 4.20 -4.50 -8.49
CA TYR A 531 4.90 -4.12 -9.71
C TYR A 531 5.44 -2.70 -9.56
N LEU A 532 6.69 -2.49 -9.96
CA LEU A 532 7.35 -1.19 -9.97
C LEU A 532 7.62 -0.77 -11.41
N GLY A 533 7.13 0.41 -11.79
CA GLY A 533 7.33 0.98 -13.13
C GLY A 533 8.35 2.11 -13.11
N PHE A 534 9.33 2.03 -14.01
CA PHE A 534 10.41 3.01 -14.14
C PHE A 534 10.38 3.67 -15.52
N THR A 535 10.63 4.98 -15.57
CA THR A 535 10.88 5.72 -16.81
C THR A 535 12.24 6.40 -16.76
N GLY A 536 12.79 6.84 -17.89
CA GLY A 536 14.08 7.56 -17.92
C GLY A 536 15.32 6.70 -17.63
N VAL A 537 15.16 5.37 -17.54
CA VAL A 537 16.24 4.40 -17.35
C VAL A 537 16.46 3.59 -18.63
N PHE A 538 17.70 3.21 -18.91
CA PHE A 538 18.07 2.37 -20.04
C PHE A 538 18.58 0.99 -19.61
N PRO A 539 18.38 -0.08 -20.43
CA PRO A 539 18.96 -1.39 -20.18
C PRO A 539 20.48 -1.31 -19.97
N GLY A 540 20.98 -1.95 -18.91
CA GLY A 540 22.37 -1.87 -18.46
C GLY A 540 22.63 -0.88 -17.32
N GLN A 541 21.73 0.06 -17.06
CA GLN A 541 21.85 0.98 -15.93
C GLN A 541 21.41 0.35 -14.60
N THR A 542 21.85 0.93 -13.50
CA THR A 542 21.52 0.44 -12.14
C THR A 542 20.23 1.07 -11.62
N LEU A 543 19.29 0.24 -11.17
CA LEU A 543 18.16 0.67 -10.37
C LEU A 543 18.57 0.67 -8.89
N SER A 544 18.55 1.83 -8.23
CA SER A 544 18.85 1.95 -6.79
C SER A 544 17.67 2.53 -6.05
N LEU A 545 17.07 1.72 -5.18
CA LEU A 545 15.96 2.10 -4.33
C LEU A 545 16.40 2.16 -2.87
N TYR A 546 15.81 3.07 -2.09
CA TYR A 546 15.83 2.98 -0.63
C TYR A 546 14.40 2.83 -0.14
N TRP A 547 14.14 1.72 0.55
CA TRP A 547 12.83 1.39 1.09
C TRP A 547 12.75 1.86 2.53
N GLN A 548 11.75 2.69 2.82
CA GLN A 548 11.31 2.97 4.18
C GLN A 548 10.03 2.19 4.43
N LEU A 549 10.14 1.15 5.26
CA LEU A 549 9.06 0.21 5.52
C LEU A 549 8.97 -0.21 6.98
N GLU A 550 7.80 -0.68 7.36
CA GLU A 550 7.49 -1.31 8.64
C GLU A 550 6.95 -2.71 8.37
N SER A 551 7.64 -3.75 8.87
CA SER A 551 7.19 -5.13 8.74
C SER A 551 7.21 -5.86 10.07
N PHE A 552 6.18 -6.68 10.29
CA PHE A 552 6.03 -7.55 11.46
C PHE A 552 6.11 -9.04 11.10
N SER A 553 6.32 -9.37 9.83
CA SER A 553 6.33 -10.75 9.35
C SER A 553 7.41 -10.95 8.29
N GLU A 554 8.02 -12.13 8.29
CA GLU A 554 9.00 -12.50 7.28
C GLU A 554 8.33 -13.05 6.02
N PHE A 555 8.78 -12.57 4.86
CA PHE A 555 8.35 -13.04 3.56
C PHE A 555 9.54 -13.49 2.71
N SER A 556 9.30 -14.43 1.81
CA SER A 556 10.22 -14.71 0.70
C SER A 556 9.78 -13.89 -0.50
N ILE A 557 10.72 -13.16 -1.12
CA ILE A 557 10.42 -12.32 -2.28
C ILE A 557 11.18 -12.81 -3.49
N SER A 558 10.46 -13.04 -4.59
CA SER A 558 11.04 -13.37 -5.89
C SER A 558 10.85 -12.21 -6.86
N TRP A 559 11.95 -11.69 -7.39
CA TRP A 559 11.96 -10.58 -8.33
C TRP A 559 12.01 -11.05 -9.78
N PHE A 560 11.28 -10.38 -10.66
CA PHE A 560 11.23 -10.62 -12.10
C PHE A 560 11.25 -9.28 -12.84
N TYR A 561 11.61 -9.31 -14.12
CA TYR A 561 11.54 -8.16 -15.03
C TYR A 561 10.83 -8.55 -16.33
N LEU A 562 10.26 -7.57 -17.02
CA LEU A 562 9.56 -7.78 -18.28
C LEU A 562 10.52 -7.61 -19.47
N ASN A 563 10.66 -8.67 -20.27
CA ASN A 563 11.62 -8.71 -21.38
C ASN A 563 11.00 -8.34 -22.74
N LYS A 564 11.82 -8.28 -23.79
CA LYS A 564 11.42 -7.98 -25.19
C LYS A 564 10.48 -9.01 -25.80
N ASP A 565 10.51 -10.25 -25.33
CA ASP A 565 9.59 -11.32 -25.77
C ASP A 565 8.25 -11.26 -25.04
N ASN A 566 7.99 -10.16 -24.31
CA ASN A 566 6.77 -9.96 -23.51
C ASN A 566 6.58 -11.07 -22.46
N THR A 567 7.66 -11.52 -21.82
CA THR A 567 7.63 -12.54 -20.76
C THR A 567 8.32 -12.07 -19.48
N TRP A 568 7.81 -12.51 -18.33
CA TRP A 568 8.45 -12.27 -17.03
C TRP A 568 9.63 -13.20 -16.83
N GLN A 569 10.84 -12.64 -16.80
CA GLN A 569 12.08 -13.39 -16.56
C GLN A 569 12.58 -13.16 -15.13
N PRO A 570 13.11 -14.19 -14.44
CA PRO A 570 13.53 -14.07 -13.06
C PRO A 570 14.82 -13.25 -12.93
N LEU A 571 14.84 -12.32 -11.97
CA LEU A 571 15.96 -11.43 -11.69
C LEU A 571 16.90 -12.09 -10.67
N THR A 572 17.58 -13.16 -11.08
CA THR A 572 18.39 -14.01 -10.18
C THR A 572 19.84 -13.58 -10.01
N LYS A 573 20.36 -12.76 -10.94
CA LYS A 573 21.73 -12.24 -10.89
C LYS A 573 21.67 -10.76 -10.52
N LEU A 574 22.55 -10.32 -9.62
CA LEU A 574 22.84 -8.89 -9.34
C LEU A 574 21.83 -8.12 -8.46
N VAL A 575 20.92 -8.80 -7.75
CA VAL A 575 20.11 -8.13 -6.72
C VAL A 575 20.91 -8.02 -5.42
N HIS A 576 21.22 -6.78 -5.03
CA HIS A 576 21.82 -6.46 -3.72
C HIS A 576 20.73 -5.90 -2.82
N ASP A 577 20.21 -6.76 -1.93
CA ASP A 577 19.11 -6.44 -1.04
C ASP A 577 19.58 -6.29 0.41
N GLN A 578 19.54 -5.06 0.94
CA GLN A 578 19.80 -4.78 2.36
C GLN A 578 18.50 -4.68 3.19
N THR A 579 17.32 -4.84 2.57
CA THR A 579 16.02 -4.79 3.24
C THR A 579 15.64 -6.11 3.92
N ARG A 580 16.46 -7.17 3.78
CA ARG A 580 16.18 -8.53 4.27
C ARG A 580 14.84 -9.06 3.73
N ASN A 581 14.59 -8.98 2.42
CA ASN A 581 13.31 -9.30 1.77
C ASN A 581 12.14 -8.41 2.26
N LEU A 582 12.35 -7.08 2.25
CA LEU A 582 11.39 -6.08 2.73
C LEU A 582 10.95 -6.28 4.19
N PHE A 583 11.82 -6.86 5.01
CA PHE A 583 11.59 -7.03 6.44
C PHE A 583 12.07 -5.83 7.25
N ASP A 584 13.06 -5.11 6.73
CA ASP A 584 13.58 -3.87 7.30
C ASP A 584 13.76 -2.79 6.23
N ARG A 585 13.92 -1.54 6.67
CA ARG A 585 14.36 -0.44 5.80
C ARG A 585 15.75 -0.75 5.26
N GLY A 586 16.05 -0.25 4.06
CA GLY A 586 17.37 -0.44 3.49
C GLY A 586 17.43 -0.15 2.00
N ALA A 587 18.65 -0.16 1.48
CA ALA A 587 18.88 -0.04 0.05
C ALA A 587 18.59 -1.37 -0.65
N TRP A 588 17.98 -1.28 -1.83
CA TRP A 588 17.78 -2.38 -2.76
C TRP A 588 18.30 -1.95 -4.12
N ARG A 589 19.23 -2.72 -4.70
CA ARG A 589 19.88 -2.37 -5.96
C ARG A 589 19.88 -3.54 -6.92
N THR A 590 19.72 -3.24 -8.21
CA THR A 590 19.88 -4.24 -9.28
C THR A 590 20.30 -3.57 -10.58
N LEU A 591 20.84 -4.35 -11.51
CA LEU A 591 21.09 -3.89 -12.87
C LEU A 591 19.89 -4.23 -13.76
N LEU A 592 19.39 -3.25 -14.52
CA LEU A 592 18.31 -3.48 -15.47
C LEU A 592 18.84 -4.36 -16.63
N PRO A 593 18.29 -5.56 -16.87
CA PRO A 593 18.81 -6.47 -17.90
C PRO A 593 18.75 -5.88 -19.32
N GLN A 594 19.68 -6.28 -20.19
CA GLN A 594 19.84 -5.76 -21.56
C GLN A 594 18.65 -6.06 -22.50
N ASP A 595 17.92 -7.13 -22.21
CA ASP A 595 16.72 -7.57 -22.92
C ASP A 595 15.42 -7.06 -22.26
N ALA A 596 15.50 -6.22 -21.23
CA ALA A 596 14.32 -5.55 -20.68
C ALA A 596 13.64 -4.68 -21.75
N SER A 597 12.30 -4.65 -21.73
CA SER A 597 11.50 -3.91 -22.70
C SER A 597 10.62 -2.87 -22.03
N ASN A 598 10.54 -1.70 -22.66
CA ASN A 598 9.53 -0.69 -22.32
C ASN A 598 8.33 -0.70 -23.28
N GLN A 599 8.28 -1.62 -24.24
CA GLN A 599 7.17 -1.77 -25.20
C GLN A 599 6.33 -3.04 -24.96
N ALA A 600 6.68 -3.84 -23.95
CA ALA A 600 5.99 -5.09 -23.67
C ALA A 600 4.57 -4.83 -23.13
N VAL A 601 3.57 -5.44 -23.77
CA VAL A 601 2.13 -5.16 -23.58
C VAL A 601 1.46 -5.91 -22.41
N GLN A 602 2.18 -6.79 -21.71
CA GLN A 602 1.69 -7.39 -20.47
C GLN A 602 1.49 -6.37 -19.33
N MET A 603 2.08 -5.19 -19.47
CA MET A 603 1.95 -4.03 -18.58
C MET A 603 1.87 -2.75 -19.43
N PRO A 604 1.50 -1.59 -18.88
CA PRO A 604 1.50 -0.33 -19.63
C PRO A 604 2.85 -0.03 -20.28
N THR A 605 2.83 0.32 -21.55
CA THR A 605 4.03 0.61 -22.34
C THR A 605 4.69 1.93 -21.91
N ARG A 606 5.88 2.22 -22.46
CA ARG A 606 6.78 3.34 -22.14
C ARG A 606 7.42 3.30 -20.74
N ARG A 607 7.27 2.18 -20.02
CA ARG A 607 7.82 1.94 -18.68
C ARG A 607 8.57 0.61 -18.64
N TYR A 608 9.67 0.55 -17.91
CA TYR A 608 10.32 -0.70 -17.55
C TYR A 608 9.70 -1.23 -16.27
N TRP A 609 9.32 -2.51 -16.25
CA TRP A 609 8.61 -3.10 -15.14
C TRP A 609 9.42 -4.15 -14.39
N LEU A 610 9.43 -4.03 -13.07
CA LEU A 610 9.82 -5.08 -12.16
C LEU A 610 8.59 -5.66 -11.46
N LYS A 611 8.58 -6.96 -11.26
CA LYS A 611 7.54 -7.70 -10.54
C LYS A 611 8.16 -8.36 -9.32
N ALA A 612 7.53 -8.19 -8.16
CA ALA A 612 7.94 -8.81 -6.90
C ALA A 612 6.80 -9.66 -6.35
N GLN A 613 7.02 -10.96 -6.35
CA GLN A 613 6.08 -11.96 -5.83
C GLN A 613 6.42 -12.26 -4.37
N MET A 614 5.45 -12.10 -3.47
CA MET A 614 5.64 -12.29 -2.04
C MET A 614 4.96 -13.58 -1.58
N THR A 615 5.75 -14.49 -1.00
CA THR A 615 5.26 -15.76 -0.46
C THR A 615 5.55 -15.80 1.04
N PRO A 616 4.55 -16.06 1.91
CA PRO A 616 4.78 -16.17 3.34
C PRO A 616 5.73 -17.33 3.64
N LYS A 617 6.73 -17.12 4.53
CA LYS A 617 7.48 -18.24 5.10
C LYS A 617 6.57 -18.93 6.12
N LEU A 618 6.02 -20.09 5.77
CA LEU A 618 5.21 -21.02 6.59
C LEU A 618 4.77 -20.46 7.96
N LEU A 619 3.53 -19.99 8.04
CA LEU A 619 2.84 -19.83 9.32
C LEU A 619 2.59 -21.22 9.91
N ASP A 620 3.01 -21.43 11.16
CA ASP A 620 2.56 -22.57 11.96
C ASP A 620 1.03 -22.65 11.90
N VAL A 621 0.53 -23.83 11.53
CA VAL A 621 -0.80 -24.11 11.00
C VAL A 621 -1.90 -24.09 12.08
N THR A 622 -1.76 -23.32 13.15
CA THR A 622 -2.70 -23.37 14.30
C THR A 622 -3.59 -22.15 14.49
N GLU A 623 -3.41 -21.05 13.75
CA GLU A 623 -4.29 -19.87 13.88
C GLU A 623 -4.97 -19.51 12.56
N GLN A 624 -6.10 -20.18 12.28
CA GLN A 624 -6.97 -19.97 11.12
C GLN A 624 -7.70 -18.60 11.08
N ASN A 625 -7.20 -17.55 11.75
CA ASN A 625 -7.85 -16.23 11.78
C ASN A 625 -6.92 -15.01 11.77
N ASN A 626 -5.59 -15.17 11.64
CA ASN A 626 -4.71 -14.01 11.54
C ASN A 626 -4.58 -13.55 10.07
N SER A 627 -5.10 -12.34 9.80
CA SER A 627 -4.81 -11.58 8.59
C SER A 627 -3.30 -11.53 8.39
N LEU A 628 -2.79 -12.03 7.26
CA LEU A 628 -1.38 -11.93 6.89
C LEU A 628 -0.95 -10.47 6.96
N ASN A 629 -0.04 -10.14 7.89
CA ASN A 629 0.37 -8.78 8.13
C ASN A 629 1.53 -8.41 7.19
N TYR A 630 1.19 -8.04 5.96
CA TYR A 630 2.17 -7.61 4.95
C TYR A 630 2.87 -6.30 5.36
N PRO A 631 4.07 -6.01 4.81
CA PRO A 631 4.81 -4.79 5.14
C PRO A 631 4.05 -3.51 4.78
N ILE A 632 4.20 -2.49 5.60
CA ILE A 632 3.71 -1.13 5.37
C ILE A 632 4.83 -0.32 4.72
N ILE A 633 4.59 0.18 3.51
CA ILE A 633 5.52 1.08 2.83
C ILE A 633 5.21 2.50 3.32
N LYS A 634 6.13 3.08 4.10
CA LYS A 634 6.08 4.50 4.52
C LYS A 634 6.64 5.42 3.46
N GLY A 635 7.54 4.93 2.60
CA GLY A 635 7.94 5.62 1.39
C GLY A 635 9.06 4.90 0.64
N LEU A 636 9.32 5.38 -0.58
CA LEU A 636 10.28 4.77 -1.49
C LEU A 636 11.04 5.87 -2.24
N LEU A 637 12.36 5.80 -2.22
CA LEU A 637 13.23 6.72 -2.95
C LEU A 637 13.92 5.99 -4.10
N TYR A 638 14.04 6.65 -5.24
CA TYR A 638 14.86 6.22 -6.38
C TYR A 638 16.19 6.98 -6.42
N ASN A 639 17.22 6.41 -7.07
CA ASN A 639 18.60 6.90 -7.02
C ASN A 639 19.05 7.23 -5.61
N ALA A 640 18.77 6.31 -4.69
CA ALA A 640 18.96 6.55 -3.28
C ALA A 640 20.22 5.87 -2.75
N THR A 641 20.84 6.50 -1.76
CA THR A 641 21.94 5.96 -0.96
C THR A 641 21.81 6.44 0.49
N THR A 642 22.55 5.82 1.39
CA THR A 642 22.70 6.31 2.76
C THR A 642 23.95 7.19 2.86
N ALA A 643 23.91 8.15 3.78
CA ALA A 643 25.04 8.98 4.11
C ALA A 643 25.18 9.14 5.64
N THR A 644 26.41 9.12 6.14
CA THR A 644 26.74 9.21 7.56
C THR A 644 27.52 10.49 7.88
N LEU A 645 27.26 11.10 9.04
CA LEU A 645 27.94 12.32 9.49
C LEU A 645 29.45 12.10 9.69
N ILE A 646 30.30 13.01 9.18
CA ILE A 646 31.77 12.83 9.22
C ILE A 646 32.49 13.55 10.38
N ASN A 647 31.96 14.67 10.88
CA ASN A 647 32.69 15.57 11.79
C ASN A 647 32.27 15.41 13.26
N THR A 648 32.07 14.17 13.73
CA THR A 648 31.42 13.91 15.03
C THR A 648 32.13 14.50 16.25
N GLU A 649 33.43 14.78 16.16
CA GLU A 649 34.23 15.32 17.26
C GLU A 649 33.98 16.82 17.53
N THR A 650 33.52 17.56 16.52
CA THR A 650 33.32 19.03 16.62
C THR A 650 31.87 19.44 16.82
N ILE A 651 30.92 18.53 16.61
CA ILE A 651 29.48 18.83 16.65
C ILE A 651 28.97 18.82 18.10
N GLU A 652 28.09 19.78 18.41
CA GLU A 652 27.44 19.88 19.72
C GLU A 652 26.62 18.62 20.08
N PRO A 653 26.65 18.15 21.34
CA PRO A 653 25.93 16.95 21.78
C PRO A 653 24.43 16.97 21.49
N ASP A 654 23.80 18.15 21.50
CA ASP A 654 22.37 18.34 21.26
C ASP A 654 21.94 17.88 19.86
N HIS A 655 22.82 17.95 18.86
CA HIS A 655 22.53 17.45 17.51
C HIS A 655 22.28 15.93 17.53
N PHE A 656 23.13 15.16 18.22
CA PHE A 656 22.98 13.70 18.31
C PHE A 656 21.76 13.27 19.12
N ILE A 657 21.24 14.14 19.99
CA ILE A 657 20.04 13.89 20.79
C ILE A 657 18.78 14.10 19.95
N ASN A 658 18.75 15.17 19.15
CA ASN A 658 17.57 15.56 18.36
C ASN A 658 17.54 14.94 16.96
N GLY A 659 18.70 14.57 16.41
CA GLY A 659 18.88 14.16 15.02
C GLY A 659 18.74 15.33 14.02
N LEU A 660 19.07 15.07 12.77
CA LEU A 660 18.84 15.97 11.65
C LEU A 660 17.38 15.90 11.22
N ALA A 661 16.70 17.05 11.14
CA ALA A 661 15.33 17.13 10.68
C ALA A 661 15.19 16.71 9.21
N ALA A 662 14.00 16.25 8.82
CA ALA A 662 13.68 15.97 7.41
C ALA A 662 13.81 17.22 6.53
N GLY A 663 14.31 17.05 5.30
CA GLY A 663 14.47 18.11 4.31
C GLY A 663 15.64 19.08 4.55
N SER A 664 16.57 18.72 5.43
CA SER A 664 17.73 19.56 5.76
C SER A 664 18.80 19.52 4.68
N ILE A 665 19.06 18.35 4.10
CA ILE A 665 20.03 18.17 3.02
C ILE A 665 19.39 18.51 1.67
N LYS A 666 19.95 19.52 1.00
CA LYS A 666 19.45 20.02 -0.31
C LYS A 666 20.52 20.13 -1.38
N GLN A 667 21.80 20.03 -1.02
CA GLN A 667 22.91 20.26 -1.94
C GLN A 667 24.17 19.48 -1.54
N LEU A 668 25.07 19.34 -2.50
CA LEU A 668 26.44 18.86 -2.26
C LEU A 668 27.29 19.98 -1.68
N VAL A 669 28.28 19.62 -0.86
CA VAL A 669 29.32 20.58 -0.42
C VAL A 669 30.14 21.05 -1.63
N ASN A 670 30.50 20.12 -2.51
CA ASN A 670 31.16 20.42 -3.78
C ASN A 670 30.11 20.35 -4.90
N THR A 671 29.75 21.50 -5.47
CA THR A 671 28.74 21.59 -6.52
C THR A 671 29.08 20.70 -7.72
N SER A 672 28.11 19.92 -8.19
CA SER A 672 28.21 19.12 -9.40
C SER A 672 27.19 19.60 -10.42
N VAL A 673 27.63 19.87 -11.66
CA VAL A 673 26.74 20.28 -12.76
C VAL A 673 25.80 19.14 -13.19
N ALA A 674 26.12 17.89 -12.84
CA ALA A 674 25.30 16.74 -13.21
C ALA A 674 24.06 16.55 -12.32
N VAL A 675 24.10 17.04 -11.08
CA VAL A 675 23.02 16.86 -10.10
C VAL A 675 22.03 18.02 -10.20
N SER A 676 20.75 17.70 -10.32
CA SER A 676 19.66 18.67 -10.40
C SER A 676 19.08 18.97 -9.03
N ASP A 677 18.86 17.93 -8.22
CA ASP A 677 18.21 18.04 -6.91
C ASP A 677 18.64 16.91 -5.97
N ILE A 678 18.57 17.19 -4.66
CA ILE A 678 18.89 16.23 -3.60
C ILE A 678 17.82 16.33 -2.53
N THR A 679 17.25 15.19 -2.15
CA THR A 679 16.18 15.14 -1.16
C THR A 679 16.50 14.15 -0.04
N GLN A 680 16.18 14.56 1.19
CA GLN A 680 16.26 13.76 2.40
C GLN A 680 14.89 13.81 3.10
N PRO A 681 13.95 12.90 2.76
CA PRO A 681 12.56 13.00 3.22
C PRO A 681 12.36 12.59 4.68
N TRP A 682 13.29 11.84 5.28
CA TRP A 682 13.17 11.34 6.66
C TRP A 682 14.30 11.83 7.53
N ALA A 683 14.02 12.09 8.81
CA ALA A 683 15.02 12.49 9.81
C ALA A 683 16.18 11.48 9.94
N SER A 684 17.31 11.93 10.45
CA SER A 684 18.44 11.04 10.70
C SER A 684 18.15 10.04 11.82
N TRP A 685 18.96 8.98 11.86
CA TRP A 685 18.83 7.91 12.84
C TRP A 685 20.20 7.44 13.36
N ASP A 686 20.20 6.70 14.47
CA ASP A 686 21.37 6.07 15.11
C ASP A 686 22.49 7.00 15.62
N GLY A 687 22.25 8.31 15.70
CA GLY A 687 23.17 9.25 16.36
C GLY A 687 23.29 9.01 17.87
N ARG A 688 24.51 9.10 18.42
CA ARG A 688 24.72 9.08 19.87
C ARG A 688 25.68 10.19 20.31
N PRO A 689 25.33 10.99 21.33
CA PRO A 689 26.23 12.02 21.84
C PRO A 689 27.48 11.39 22.49
N PRO A 690 28.57 12.16 22.64
CA PRO A 690 29.73 11.69 23.37
C PRO A 690 29.34 11.36 24.81
N GLU A 691 29.96 10.31 25.35
CA GLU A 691 29.59 9.81 26.68
C GLU A 691 29.97 10.80 27.79
N THR A 692 29.00 11.17 28.62
CA THR A 692 29.26 12.02 29.80
C THR A 692 30.09 11.28 30.84
N GLU A 693 30.78 12.00 31.73
CA GLU A 693 31.59 11.39 32.78
C GLU A 693 30.76 10.45 33.69
N GLN A 694 29.55 10.86 34.06
CA GLN A 694 28.67 10.05 34.90
C GLN A 694 28.22 8.77 34.20
N SER A 695 27.90 8.85 32.91
CA SER A 695 27.57 7.68 32.08
C SER A 695 28.76 6.73 31.94
N PHE A 696 29.96 7.27 31.69
CA PHE A 696 31.21 6.51 31.61
C PHE A 696 31.47 5.70 32.88
N LEU A 697 31.39 6.35 34.04
CA LEU A 697 31.62 5.69 35.33
C LEU A 697 30.60 4.58 35.60
N THR A 698 29.34 4.81 35.24
CA THR A 698 28.25 3.82 35.38
C THR A 698 28.51 2.62 34.47
N ARG A 699 28.83 2.87 33.19
CA ARG A 699 29.13 1.84 32.20
C ARG A 699 30.35 1.01 32.59
N VAL A 700 31.45 1.63 33.02
CA VAL A 700 32.67 0.90 33.42
C VAL A 700 32.40 -0.01 34.61
N SER A 701 31.68 0.48 35.62
CA SER A 701 31.30 -0.33 36.77
C SER A 701 30.50 -1.57 36.35
N ALA A 702 29.57 -1.40 35.41
CA ALA A 702 28.78 -2.51 34.90
C ALA A 702 29.64 -3.45 34.03
N HIS A 703 30.49 -2.91 33.15
CA HIS A 703 31.39 -3.70 32.31
C HIS A 703 32.31 -4.62 33.11
N LEU A 704 32.83 -4.13 34.25
CA LEU A 704 33.66 -4.94 35.15
C LEU A 704 32.88 -6.05 35.87
N SER A 705 31.58 -5.87 36.09
CA SER A 705 30.73 -6.86 36.74
C SER A 705 30.36 -8.01 35.80
N HIS A 706 29.88 -7.70 34.58
CA HIS A 706 29.46 -8.73 33.62
C HIS A 706 30.58 -9.20 32.68
N ARG A 707 31.69 -8.45 32.56
CA ARG A 707 32.87 -8.79 31.74
C ARG A 707 32.54 -9.15 30.28
N ASN A 708 31.57 -8.44 29.71
CA ASN A 708 31.04 -8.68 28.37
C ASN A 708 30.57 -10.13 28.12
N ARG A 709 29.91 -10.75 29.12
CA ARG A 709 29.32 -12.09 29.02
C ARG A 709 27.92 -12.11 29.61
N VAL A 710 27.06 -12.92 29.01
CA VAL A 710 25.68 -13.15 29.46
C VAL A 710 25.67 -14.34 30.42
N LEU A 711 25.79 -14.05 31.73
CA LEU A 711 25.82 -15.07 32.79
C LEU A 711 24.66 -14.99 33.78
N SER A 712 24.04 -13.80 33.92
CA SER A 712 22.93 -13.57 34.83
C SER A 712 21.89 -12.65 34.18
N TRP A 713 20.66 -12.69 34.67
CA TRP A 713 19.58 -11.80 34.21
C TRP A 713 19.96 -10.32 34.28
N GLY A 714 20.58 -9.88 35.39
CA GLY A 714 21.07 -8.50 35.51
C GLY A 714 22.15 -8.13 34.48
N SER A 715 23.00 -9.09 34.09
CA SER A 715 24.00 -8.89 33.03
C SER A 715 23.34 -8.71 31.67
N ILE A 716 22.29 -9.49 31.38
CA ILE A 716 21.50 -9.38 30.14
C ILE A 716 20.89 -7.99 30.01
N VAL A 717 20.17 -7.54 31.05
CA VAL A 717 19.51 -6.22 31.05
C VAL A 717 20.53 -5.11 30.81
N THR A 718 21.65 -5.15 31.54
CA THR A 718 22.70 -4.13 31.41
C THR A 718 23.30 -4.12 29.99
N LEU A 719 23.67 -5.30 29.46
CA LEU A 719 24.27 -5.42 28.13
C LEU A 719 23.33 -4.95 27.01
N LEU A 720 22.05 -5.33 27.08
CA LEU A 720 21.05 -4.88 26.12
C LEU A 720 20.89 -3.36 26.14
N LYS A 721 20.72 -2.76 27.33
CA LYS A 721 20.53 -1.31 27.47
C LYS A 721 21.78 -0.51 27.08
N ASP A 722 22.97 -1.05 27.31
CA ASP A 722 24.23 -0.42 26.92
C ASP A 722 24.47 -0.47 25.39
N HIS A 723 24.09 -1.58 24.74
CA HIS A 723 24.28 -1.76 23.31
C HIS A 723 23.18 -1.07 22.49
N PHE A 724 21.91 -1.23 22.88
CA PHE A 724 20.74 -0.75 22.15
C PHE A 724 20.10 0.45 22.86
N ILE A 725 20.38 1.67 22.36
CA ILE A 725 19.80 2.93 22.89
C ILE A 725 18.28 3.02 22.74
N SER A 726 17.70 2.19 21.88
CA SER A 726 16.26 2.11 21.67
C SER A 726 15.49 1.49 22.83
N LEU A 727 16.19 0.93 23.81
CA LEU A 727 15.60 0.29 24.97
C LEU A 727 15.55 1.25 26.15
N PHE A 728 14.35 1.46 26.68
CA PHE A 728 14.19 2.13 27.96
C PHE A 728 14.51 1.17 29.11
N ASP A 729 13.93 -0.03 29.06
CA ASP A 729 14.18 -1.06 30.07
C ASP A 729 13.99 -2.47 29.53
N VAL A 730 14.47 -3.48 30.28
CA VAL A 730 14.29 -4.89 29.94
C VAL A 730 13.84 -5.62 31.19
N LYS A 731 12.74 -6.36 31.07
CA LYS A 731 12.22 -7.21 32.15
C LYS A 731 12.55 -8.67 31.85
N TYR A 732 12.93 -9.36 32.92
CA TYR A 732 13.17 -10.79 32.92
C TYR A 732 12.09 -11.47 33.77
N PRO A 733 11.91 -12.80 33.62
CA PRO A 733 10.86 -13.55 34.31
C PRO A 733 10.88 -13.34 35.82
N SER A 734 9.71 -13.29 36.46
CA SER A 734 9.63 -13.11 37.92
C SER A 734 10.15 -14.32 38.69
N THR A 735 10.37 -14.15 39.98
CA THR A 735 10.80 -15.24 40.87
C THR A 735 9.83 -16.43 40.82
N ASN A 736 8.54 -16.17 40.64
CA ASN A 736 7.53 -17.22 40.53
C ASN A 736 7.71 -18.03 39.26
N GLU A 737 7.93 -17.38 38.11
CA GLU A 737 8.20 -18.05 36.83
C GLU A 737 9.52 -18.82 36.86
N LEU A 738 10.58 -18.22 37.42
CA LEU A 738 11.91 -18.84 37.51
C LEU A 738 11.96 -20.07 38.45
N THR A 739 10.98 -20.21 39.34
CA THR A 739 10.92 -21.33 40.30
C THR A 739 9.92 -22.41 39.88
N GLN A 740 9.26 -22.27 38.71
CA GLN A 740 8.38 -23.31 38.18
C GLN A 740 9.16 -24.55 37.76
N ILE A 741 8.54 -25.72 37.97
CA ILE A 741 9.08 -27.01 37.57
C ILE A 741 8.13 -27.63 36.53
N PRO A 742 8.62 -28.04 35.35
CA PRO A 742 10.03 -28.05 34.92
C PRO A 742 10.59 -26.66 34.61
N ALA A 743 11.90 -26.50 34.77
CA ALA A 743 12.59 -25.26 34.42
C ALA A 743 12.51 -25.04 32.90
N SER A 744 12.20 -23.81 32.49
CA SER A 744 12.11 -23.46 31.06
C SER A 744 13.47 -23.53 30.38
N GLU A 745 13.54 -24.20 29.24
CA GLU A 745 14.72 -24.22 28.37
C GLU A 745 14.86 -22.90 27.58
N GLN A 746 13.76 -22.17 27.40
CA GLN A 746 13.72 -20.89 26.71
C GLN A 746 13.68 -19.74 27.72
N GLN A 747 14.60 -18.80 27.55
CA GLN A 747 14.72 -17.60 28.38
C GLN A 747 14.01 -16.45 27.68
N GLN A 748 12.78 -16.18 28.07
CA GLN A 748 11.99 -15.08 27.51
C GLN A 748 12.32 -13.75 28.21
N LEU A 749 12.53 -12.70 27.42
CA LEU A 749 12.80 -11.34 27.88
C LEU A 749 11.76 -10.39 27.29
N ILE A 750 11.26 -9.49 28.12
CA ILE A 750 10.36 -8.43 27.67
C ILE A 750 11.15 -7.15 27.53
N VAL A 751 11.29 -6.64 26.31
CA VAL A 751 11.96 -5.36 26.06
C VAL A 751 10.95 -4.23 26.02
N ILE A 752 11.24 -3.18 26.77
CA ILE A 752 10.44 -1.96 26.81
C ILE A 752 11.19 -0.91 25.97
N PRO A 753 10.69 -0.58 24.77
CA PRO A 753 11.29 0.46 23.96
C PRO A 753 11.22 1.82 24.64
N ASP A 754 12.22 2.64 24.36
CA ASP A 754 12.13 4.08 24.56
C ASP A 754 11.17 4.66 23.51
N SER A 755 10.21 5.46 23.94
CA SER A 755 9.14 6.02 23.09
C SER A 755 9.67 6.85 21.90
N ARG A 756 10.93 7.30 21.94
CA ARG A 756 11.61 8.00 20.84
C ARG A 756 12.02 7.05 19.70
N TYR A 757 12.26 5.78 20.00
CA TYR A 757 12.78 4.77 19.07
C TYR A 757 11.80 3.63 18.80
N LYS A 758 10.52 3.81 19.16
CA LYS A 758 9.45 2.87 18.82
C LYS A 758 9.28 2.77 17.31
N ASP A 759 8.95 1.57 16.83
CA ASP A 759 8.77 1.30 15.40
C ASP A 759 7.28 1.35 14.99
N ASN A 760 6.37 1.75 15.88
CA ASN A 760 4.95 1.87 15.62
C ASN A 760 4.41 3.27 15.96
N ASP A 761 3.28 3.63 15.32
CA ASP A 761 2.67 4.97 15.46
C ASP A 761 1.90 5.17 16.79
N ASP A 762 1.67 4.11 17.56
CA ASP A 762 0.93 4.19 18.83
C ASP A 762 1.82 4.68 19.99
N ALA A 763 1.62 5.92 20.41
CA ALA A 763 2.34 6.53 21.52
C ALA A 763 2.08 5.86 22.87
N LEU A 764 0.90 5.28 23.09
CA LEU A 764 0.54 4.60 24.34
C LEU A 764 1.06 3.16 24.38
N ARG A 765 1.33 2.57 23.22
CA ARG A 765 1.77 1.17 23.07
C ARG A 765 3.08 1.09 22.29
N PRO A 766 4.19 1.65 22.79
CA PRO A 766 5.45 1.63 22.05
C PRO A 766 5.95 0.19 21.87
N MET A 767 6.27 -0.20 20.64
CA MET A 767 6.74 -1.54 20.28
C MET A 767 7.95 -1.45 19.35
N LEU A 768 8.85 -2.43 19.47
CA LEU A 768 9.90 -2.68 18.47
C LEU A 768 9.45 -3.71 17.46
N LYS A 769 9.90 -3.56 16.22
CA LYS A 769 9.61 -4.54 15.17
C LYS A 769 10.36 -5.87 15.43
N PRO A 770 9.79 -7.03 15.05
CA PRO A 770 10.40 -8.34 15.24
C PRO A 770 11.83 -8.46 14.70
N ALA A 771 12.14 -7.78 13.60
CA ALA A 771 13.48 -7.77 13.01
C ALA A 771 14.58 -7.26 13.95
N ARG A 772 14.25 -6.26 14.78
CA ARG A 772 15.16 -5.72 15.80
C ARG A 772 15.21 -6.61 17.01
N LEU A 773 14.08 -7.21 17.40
CA LEU A 773 14.06 -8.18 18.49
C LEU A 773 14.93 -9.41 18.19
N GLN A 774 14.90 -9.88 16.95
CA GLN A 774 15.75 -10.96 16.46
C GLN A 774 17.23 -10.55 16.45
N GLU A 775 17.55 -9.36 15.95
CA GLU A 775 18.92 -8.83 16.00
C GLU A 775 19.46 -8.78 17.45
N MET A 776 18.64 -8.31 18.39
CA MET A 776 18.98 -8.31 19.82
C MET A 776 19.21 -9.72 20.37
N ALA A 777 18.38 -10.70 19.97
CA ALA A 777 18.49 -12.08 20.40
C ALA A 777 19.75 -12.75 19.82
N GLU A 778 20.05 -12.54 18.53
CA GLU A 778 21.25 -13.04 17.85
C GLU A 778 22.52 -12.44 18.46
N TRP A 779 22.52 -11.13 18.73
CA TRP A 779 23.63 -10.45 19.38
C TRP A 779 23.89 -10.99 20.80
N LEU A 780 22.85 -11.17 21.61
CA LEU A 780 22.99 -11.81 22.92
C LEU A 780 23.47 -13.26 22.83
N GLY A 781 23.00 -14.00 21.82
CA GLY A 781 23.39 -15.37 21.55
C GLY A 781 24.91 -15.54 21.37
N GLN A 782 25.59 -14.54 20.80
CA GLN A 782 27.06 -14.53 20.65
C GLN A 782 27.79 -14.38 21.99
N LEU A 783 27.13 -13.82 23.01
CA LEU A 783 27.69 -13.54 24.34
C LEU A 783 27.24 -14.55 25.41
N SER A 784 26.25 -15.38 25.09
CA SER A 784 25.64 -16.37 25.99
C SER A 784 26.26 -17.76 25.87
N SER A 785 25.83 -18.67 26.74
CA SER A 785 26.14 -20.09 26.63
C SER A 785 25.46 -20.69 25.38
N PRO A 786 26.09 -21.63 24.66
CA PRO A 786 25.45 -22.35 23.55
C PRO A 786 24.20 -23.16 23.95
N TRP A 787 24.03 -23.41 25.25
CA TRP A 787 22.89 -24.13 25.81
C TRP A 787 21.67 -23.22 26.10
N THR A 788 21.81 -21.91 25.92
CA THR A 788 20.77 -20.94 26.25
C THR A 788 20.05 -20.50 24.98
N THR A 789 18.74 -20.73 24.94
CA THR A 789 17.86 -20.17 23.90
C THR A 789 17.22 -18.90 24.44
N ILE A 790 17.60 -17.74 23.87
CA ILE A 790 17.08 -16.43 24.28
C ILE A 790 15.96 -16.02 23.32
N VAL A 791 14.81 -15.67 23.88
CA VAL A 791 13.65 -15.14 23.12
C VAL A 791 13.35 -13.75 23.63
N ILE A 792 13.22 -12.79 22.73
CA ILE A 792 12.94 -11.39 23.08
C ILE A 792 11.59 -11.00 22.48
N SER A 793 10.70 -10.45 23.30
CA SER A 793 9.36 -10.02 22.89
C SER A 793 9.03 -8.62 23.42
N ASN A 794 8.14 -7.91 22.74
CA ASN A 794 7.51 -6.70 23.28
C ASN A 794 6.56 -7.05 24.45
N PRO A 795 6.20 -6.07 25.30
CA PRO A 795 5.12 -6.24 26.26
C PRO A 795 3.76 -6.41 25.59
N THR A 796 2.86 -7.11 26.27
CA THR A 796 1.47 -7.29 25.86
C THR A 796 0.62 -6.16 26.43
N TYR A 797 0.00 -5.35 25.58
CA TYR A 797 -0.84 -4.24 26.03
C TYR A 797 -2.29 -4.70 26.23
N ILE A 798 -2.80 -4.55 27.46
CA ILE A 798 -4.16 -4.95 27.86
C ILE A 798 -5.01 -3.71 28.09
N ASN A 799 -6.13 -3.61 27.37
CA ASN A 799 -7.07 -2.49 27.53
C ASN A 799 -7.95 -2.71 28.77
N VAL A 800 -7.88 -1.76 29.70
CA VAL A 800 -8.76 -1.64 30.87
C VAL A 800 -9.81 -0.59 30.55
N LEU A 801 -11.04 -1.04 30.29
CA LEU A 801 -12.17 -0.17 30.02
C LEU A 801 -12.63 0.47 31.34
N ILE A 802 -12.55 1.80 31.42
CA ILE A 802 -13.09 2.57 32.54
C ILE A 802 -14.42 3.19 32.13
N SER A 803 -15.47 2.90 32.90
CA SER A 803 -16.74 3.62 32.86
C SER A 803 -16.98 4.29 34.21
N TYR A 804 -17.27 5.58 34.20
CA TYR A 804 -17.63 6.31 35.40
C TYR A 804 -18.87 7.17 35.19
N GLN A 805 -19.61 7.41 36.26
CA GLN A 805 -20.66 8.41 36.35
C GLN A 805 -20.25 9.44 37.40
N LEU A 806 -20.37 10.72 37.08
CA LEU A 806 -19.84 11.80 37.89
C LEU A 806 -20.65 13.08 37.73
N VAL A 807 -20.56 13.94 38.74
CA VAL A 807 -21.17 15.26 38.81
C VAL A 807 -20.03 16.28 38.80
N PHE A 808 -20.05 17.16 37.81
CA PHE A 808 -19.09 18.26 37.70
C PHE A 808 -19.49 19.44 38.57
N VAL A 809 -18.50 20.24 39.00
CA VAL A 809 -18.72 21.50 39.70
C VAL A 809 -19.56 22.46 38.85
N SER A 810 -20.41 23.25 39.50
CA SER A 810 -21.28 24.22 38.83
C SER A 810 -20.49 25.17 37.91
N GLY A 811 -20.94 25.30 36.66
CA GLY A 811 -20.30 26.14 35.64
C GLY A 811 -19.36 25.40 34.66
N VAL A 812 -19.07 24.11 34.89
CA VAL A 812 -18.29 23.27 33.97
C VAL A 812 -19.21 22.59 32.96
N ASN A 813 -18.92 22.74 31.67
CA ASN A 813 -19.60 21.96 30.63
C ASN A 813 -19.21 20.47 30.75
N PRO A 814 -20.16 19.52 30.83
CA PRO A 814 -19.85 18.10 31.02
C PRO A 814 -18.94 17.49 29.94
N SER A 815 -19.12 17.85 28.67
CA SER A 815 -18.28 17.34 27.58
C SER A 815 -16.83 17.84 27.73
N TYR A 816 -16.65 19.11 28.09
CA TYR A 816 -15.32 19.66 28.40
C TYR A 816 -14.70 19.00 29.63
N GLY A 817 -15.49 18.83 30.70
CA GLY A 817 -15.04 18.21 31.94
C GLY A 817 -14.59 16.75 31.74
N HIS A 818 -15.33 15.97 30.93
CA HIS A 818 -14.95 14.60 30.60
C HIS A 818 -13.64 14.55 29.82
N TYR A 819 -13.49 15.41 28.80
CA TYR A 819 -12.26 15.48 28.03
C TYR A 819 -11.04 15.83 28.91
N GLN A 820 -11.17 16.88 29.75
CA GLN A 820 -10.08 17.28 30.65
C GLN A 820 -9.71 16.19 31.66
N LEU A 821 -10.71 15.53 32.26
CA LEU A 821 -10.47 14.43 33.18
C LEU A 821 -9.77 13.25 32.50
N GLN A 822 -10.16 12.90 31.27
CA GLN A 822 -9.51 11.83 30.50
C GLN A 822 -8.03 12.16 30.26
N GLN A 823 -7.71 13.41 29.89
CA GLN A 823 -6.32 13.85 29.73
C GLN A 823 -5.53 13.77 31.05
N GLU A 824 -6.14 14.21 32.16
CA GLU A 824 -5.52 14.18 33.49
C GLU A 824 -5.21 12.74 33.96
N LEU A 825 -6.16 11.83 33.75
CA LEU A 825 -5.99 10.40 34.04
C LEU A 825 -4.95 9.75 33.12
N SER A 826 -4.96 10.09 31.83
CA SER A 826 -3.98 9.60 30.87
C SER A 826 -2.55 9.98 31.28
N ARG A 827 -2.32 11.24 31.67
CA ARG A 827 -1.02 11.71 32.17
C ARG A 827 -0.52 10.99 33.42
N LYS A 828 -1.43 10.63 34.33
CA LYS A 828 -1.06 10.01 35.60
C LYS A 828 -0.77 8.52 35.46
N TYR A 829 -1.59 7.80 34.71
CA TYR A 829 -1.52 6.33 34.60
C TYR A 829 -0.77 5.84 33.36
N MET A 830 -0.66 6.67 32.32
CA MET A 830 0.07 6.39 31.08
C MET A 830 1.01 7.57 30.74
N PRO A 831 1.90 7.97 31.67
CA PRO A 831 2.74 9.17 31.52
C PRO A 831 3.65 9.13 30.28
N TRP A 832 4.01 7.92 29.82
CA TRP A 832 4.83 7.70 28.63
C TRP A 832 4.16 8.12 27.32
N GLY A 833 2.83 8.29 27.30
CA GLY A 833 2.08 8.73 26.13
C GLY A 833 2.36 10.19 25.73
N GLU A 834 2.59 11.06 26.72
CA GLU A 834 2.96 12.46 26.48
C GLU A 834 4.45 12.72 26.71
N ASN A 835 5.06 12.07 27.70
CA ASN A 835 6.47 12.27 28.03
C ASN A 835 7.31 11.07 27.58
N THR A 836 8.02 11.25 26.46
CA THR A 836 8.86 10.22 25.86
C THR A 836 10.08 9.81 26.70
N SER A 837 10.40 10.57 27.75
CA SER A 837 11.49 10.25 28.69
C SER A 837 11.09 9.22 29.74
N ILE A 838 9.79 8.90 29.84
CA ILE A 838 9.24 7.90 30.75
C ILE A 838 8.91 6.68 29.91
N GLY A 839 9.47 5.52 30.22
CA GLY A 839 9.10 4.28 29.58
C GLY A 839 7.94 3.58 30.27
N VAL A 840 7.44 2.55 29.59
CA VAL A 840 6.30 1.77 30.04
C VAL A 840 6.64 0.91 31.26
N THR A 841 5.69 0.76 32.17
CA THR A 841 5.82 -0.13 33.34
C THR A 841 5.01 -1.41 33.10
N THR A 842 5.67 -2.57 32.97
CA THR A 842 5.00 -3.88 32.91
C THR A 842 4.69 -4.41 34.32
N GLY A 843 3.77 -5.37 34.41
CA GLY A 843 3.32 -5.90 35.71
C GLY A 843 2.67 -4.82 36.58
N ASN A 844 2.16 -3.76 35.95
CA ASN A 844 1.56 -2.65 36.66
C ASN A 844 0.20 -3.05 37.26
N HIS A 845 -0.18 -2.32 38.30
CA HIS A 845 -1.43 -2.54 39.01
C HIS A 845 -2.22 -1.23 39.04
N ILE A 846 -3.52 -1.35 38.82
CA ILE A 846 -4.45 -0.22 38.90
C ILE A 846 -5.35 -0.47 40.10
N ASP A 847 -5.05 0.24 41.19
CA ASP A 847 -5.88 0.20 42.38
C ASP A 847 -7.20 0.94 42.18
N TYR A 848 -8.31 0.26 42.50
CA TYR A 848 -9.65 0.82 42.37
C TYR A 848 -9.82 2.09 43.22
N TYR A 849 -9.39 2.08 44.48
CA TYR A 849 -9.60 3.20 45.40
C TYR A 849 -8.65 4.35 45.11
N GLN A 850 -7.42 4.07 44.68
CA GLN A 850 -6.49 5.11 44.25
C GLN A 850 -6.97 5.82 42.97
N LEU A 851 -7.55 5.07 42.03
CA LEU A 851 -8.18 5.65 40.84
C LEU A 851 -9.37 6.52 41.22
N LEU A 852 -10.27 6.01 42.09
CA LEU A 852 -11.40 6.78 42.60
C LEU A 852 -10.95 8.07 43.31
N ALA A 853 -9.95 7.99 44.18
CA ALA A 853 -9.40 9.15 44.90
C ALA A 853 -8.78 10.16 43.93
N THR A 854 -8.08 9.69 42.89
CA THR A 854 -7.52 10.56 41.85
C THR A 854 -8.62 11.33 41.12
N ILE A 855 -9.71 10.65 40.74
CA ILE A 855 -10.86 11.30 40.10
C ILE A 855 -11.49 12.33 41.06
N GLN A 856 -11.70 11.97 42.32
CA GLN A 856 -12.28 12.89 43.32
C GLN A 856 -11.43 14.12 43.64
N GLN A 857 -10.10 14.05 43.45
CA GLN A 857 -9.19 15.16 43.68
C GLN A 857 -9.14 16.15 42.51
N SER A 858 -9.72 15.82 41.35
CA SER A 858 -9.76 16.73 40.19
C SER A 858 -10.64 17.95 40.53
N PRO A 859 -10.16 19.19 40.29
CA PRO A 859 -10.89 20.41 40.64
C PRO A 859 -12.19 20.60 39.83
N LEU A 860 -12.40 19.81 38.78
CA LEU A 860 -13.59 19.84 37.94
C LEU A 860 -14.75 19.01 38.53
N ILE A 861 -14.49 18.15 39.50
CA ILE A 861 -15.43 17.13 39.96
C ILE A 861 -15.99 17.50 41.33
N GLU A 862 -17.32 17.49 41.43
CA GLU A 862 -18.03 17.66 42.70
C GLU A 862 -18.21 16.31 43.40
N ARG A 863 -18.59 15.26 42.65
CA ARG A 863 -18.79 13.90 43.20
C ARG A 863 -18.72 12.82 42.12
N VAL A 864 -18.16 11.66 42.46
CA VAL A 864 -18.24 10.44 41.64
C VAL A 864 -19.38 9.56 42.14
N THR A 865 -20.26 9.10 41.26
CA THR A 865 -21.43 8.27 41.60
C THR A 865 -21.21 6.79 41.30
N ASP A 866 -20.49 6.45 40.23
CA ASP A 866 -20.18 5.07 39.87
C ASP A 866 -18.82 5.02 39.18
N LEU A 867 -18.05 3.95 39.41
CA LEU A 867 -16.79 3.66 38.73
C LEU A 867 -16.70 2.16 38.50
N LYS A 868 -16.47 1.76 37.25
CA LYS A 868 -16.34 0.37 36.81
C LYS A 868 -15.08 0.24 35.97
N MET A 869 -14.30 -0.79 36.26
CA MET A 869 -13.15 -1.19 35.47
C MET A 869 -13.40 -2.59 34.91
N THR A 870 -13.20 -2.79 33.61
CA THR A 870 -13.38 -4.10 32.96
C THR A 870 -12.23 -4.42 32.02
N ILE A 871 -11.81 -5.69 32.00
CA ILE A 871 -10.97 -6.24 30.94
C ILE A 871 -11.83 -7.22 30.16
N PRO A 872 -12.02 -7.02 28.83
CA PRO A 872 -12.75 -7.96 27.99
C PRO A 872 -12.24 -9.40 28.20
N ASN A 873 -13.16 -10.33 28.45
CA ASN A 873 -12.90 -11.77 28.64
C ASN A 873 -12.07 -12.20 29.86
N ARG A 874 -11.56 -11.28 30.69
CA ARG A 874 -10.74 -11.61 31.87
C ARG A 874 -11.37 -11.21 33.20
N TYR A 875 -12.03 -10.05 33.26
CA TYR A 875 -12.68 -9.53 34.47
C TYR A 875 -14.09 -9.00 34.18
N ARG A 876 -15.10 -9.48 34.93
CA ARG A 876 -16.43 -8.85 34.97
C ARG A 876 -16.38 -7.73 35.99
N GLY A 877 -16.71 -6.49 35.61
CA GLY A 877 -16.46 -5.28 36.43
C GLY A 877 -17.23 -5.24 37.73
N ILE A 878 -16.65 -5.84 38.78
CA ILE A 878 -17.12 -5.79 40.16
C ILE A 878 -16.55 -4.52 40.79
N VAL A 879 -17.43 -3.77 41.46
CA VAL A 879 -17.07 -2.53 42.16
C VAL A 879 -16.11 -2.86 43.32
N GLY A 880 -14.98 -2.16 43.38
CA GLY A 880 -14.01 -2.31 44.47
C GLY A 880 -12.86 -3.29 44.22
N GLU A 881 -12.80 -3.94 43.05
CA GLU A 881 -11.68 -4.82 42.68
C GLU A 881 -10.59 -4.06 41.92
N SER A 882 -9.35 -4.19 42.39
CA SER A 882 -8.16 -3.70 41.72
C SER A 882 -7.70 -4.67 40.63
N ILE A 883 -7.10 -4.15 39.56
CA ILE A 883 -6.64 -4.95 38.42
C ILE A 883 -5.12 -5.07 38.46
N GLU A 884 -4.62 -6.29 38.31
CA GLU A 884 -3.18 -6.59 38.25
C GLU A 884 -2.83 -7.12 36.85
N ALA A 885 -1.75 -6.62 36.26
CA ALA A 885 -1.20 -7.15 35.02
C ALA A 885 -0.30 -8.37 35.30
N ALA A 886 -0.21 -9.29 34.35
CA ALA A 886 0.88 -10.28 34.36
C ALA A 886 2.26 -9.60 34.15
N ASP A 887 3.35 -10.32 34.43
CA ASP A 887 4.72 -9.78 34.38
C ASP A 887 5.10 -9.22 32.99
N ASN A 888 4.53 -9.78 31.93
CA ASN A 888 4.71 -9.35 30.54
C ASN A 888 3.64 -8.38 30.02
N GLU A 889 2.66 -8.00 30.85
CA GLU A 889 1.53 -7.17 30.46
C GLU A 889 1.66 -5.72 30.93
N VAL A 890 1.01 -4.83 30.19
CA VAL A 890 0.89 -3.41 30.50
C VAL A 890 -0.58 -3.03 30.39
N LEU A 891 -1.14 -2.50 31.48
CA LEU A 891 -2.52 -2.02 31.52
C LEU A 891 -2.62 -0.63 30.89
N ILE A 892 -3.51 -0.49 29.90
CA ILE A 892 -3.83 0.77 29.19
C ILE A 892 -5.27 1.16 29.49
N LEU A 893 -5.49 2.36 30.01
CA LEU A 893 -6.84 2.87 30.29
C LEU A 893 -7.53 3.27 28.98
N VAL A 894 -8.75 2.78 28.78
CA VAL A 894 -9.57 3.09 27.61
C VAL A 894 -10.97 3.50 28.08
N TRP A 895 -11.52 4.55 27.48
CA TRP A 895 -12.88 5.01 27.76
C TRP A 895 -13.78 4.62 26.59
N PRO A 896 -14.85 3.84 26.79
CA PRO A 896 -15.77 3.50 25.72
C PRO A 896 -16.55 4.76 25.29
N ASP A 897 -16.61 5.02 23.98
CA ASP A 897 -17.35 6.15 23.42
C ASP A 897 -18.85 6.02 23.72
N ASN A 898 -19.38 6.95 24.52
CA ASN A 898 -20.82 7.11 24.73
C ASN A 898 -21.40 8.01 23.62
N THR A 899 -21.31 7.58 22.35
CA THR A 899 -22.10 8.19 21.25
C THR A 899 -23.15 7.20 20.78
N ALA A 900 -24.15 6.98 21.62
CA ALA A 900 -25.37 6.26 21.24
C ALA A 900 -26.57 6.72 22.11
N SER A 901 -26.91 8.01 22.08
CA SER A 901 -28.23 8.50 22.53
C SER A 901 -28.53 9.91 22.03
N SER A 902 -28.62 10.08 20.72
CA SER A 902 -29.49 11.11 20.14
C SER A 902 -30.27 10.49 18.97
N GLN A 903 -31.21 9.61 19.31
CA GLN A 903 -32.37 9.43 18.44
C GLN A 903 -33.07 10.79 18.38
N GLY A 904 -33.19 11.32 17.16
CA GLY A 904 -33.96 12.52 16.87
C GLY A 904 -35.35 12.38 17.47
N VAL A 905 -35.66 13.30 18.38
CA VAL A 905 -37.04 13.62 18.71
C VAL A 905 -37.55 14.40 17.50
N ASP A 906 -38.45 13.78 16.73
CA ASP A 906 -39.36 14.48 15.83
C ASP A 906 -39.95 15.68 16.56
N ASN A 907 -39.74 16.88 16.03
CA ASN A 907 -40.66 18.02 16.15
C ASN A 907 -40.29 19.08 15.10
N GLU A 908 -41.23 19.23 14.15
CA GLU A 908 -41.42 20.26 13.09
C GLU A 908 -40.48 20.29 11.87
#